data_AF-A0AAP2DC91-F1
#
_entry.id   AF-A0AAP2DC91-F1
#
_cell.length_a   1.000
_cell.length_b   1.000
_cell.length_c   1.000
_cell.angle_alpha   90.00
_cell.angle_beta   90.00
_cell.angle_gamma   90.00
#
_symmetry.space_group_name_H-M   'P 1'
#
loop_
_entity.id
_entity.type
_entity.pdbx_description
1 polymer ?
#
loop_
_entity_poly.entity_id
_entity_poly.type
_entity_poly.pdbx_seq_one_letter_code
_entity_poly.pdbx_strand_id
1 'polypeptide(L)'
;MTLHEAIERVLMEYGRPMTTGEIVRAIKDRNLYEREDAENLSTFQVSARISSYPELFDRIGDEIVMRNRSSDSLLSLLFHISDRLRPKTIYNLDLVIGYLLFYFRASGNYLGEEYFSGYRFDRNIDFAHGYNEHLKSKILDSIKRFTRHVNFLDLDEELMSTFKKLSHNNLIEIVGELQYFDFEYSSISESEFADTFNNFLNSFSGWGRDSGESITPTNIARFISTIVHVAPYENLCDPFAGNGGLASEILKGHSGYGCVFQDINPVSVMLGRMNLILHGVKEVSYHIGNTLDLFSNHLNDRKFDYVVTHPPYGVRYHQHDFYKLPPNFLPSNSRGENVHIQLAVHLLADYGKAVILIPDGFLFTNDKGSKEIKYWLLHNDWIEAVYSLPVGSLKPYSAANTSILVINKNKTPQQARQILFKEVSENELESGQVRNTGMATLFEPYEFYDNSKSNRTTVIDLNEVFDNDLLLNVNRYLDRIELGPEYQPIHTVLANHSIGVAVPKKHLDSKEGIPYITIKDLSSSDEDFLLPQESITTFINKMSIIKPHYIVRGGAILIAKVGTKLKPTLFAGSSAAFSSNIIALYPNEDLVISEYLITQFNEPYFRQQLNQIRGGAVQVFVRLEDFLRLKIKVPTLESQEKELLQIFRLREHSIKSIKGEREQDEKSAQRVLFSAIKHEFSNLHVVLSGGITSIKLYLDGKAKSGGIAWDDKIVNLPDSRTIQQLIFQQELVLQEMGSLFDDVQALLALDRSQLRKERVVLRSFIQDQVDLMKGQLRDVEVTVGLTEKSRKDRLVVNIDKPLFAKVIKNFLTNSVKHGFANTTFDQRLIAFDVSVSEDELSVELTMMNNGNKFPDGFTFEDFISFGVKTGSNKGAGIGGFLINEVVKFHDGTFEELKFPEGATLYIATHSVSTGKEANAVLSKAFIPGVGFKIRLPYND
;
A
#
# COMPACT_ATOMS: atom_id res chain seq x y z
N MET A 1 -19.07 38.32 -4.93
CA MET A 1 -17.75 38.91 -4.65
C MET A 1 -16.75 38.39 -5.68
N THR A 2 -15.60 39.02 -5.85
CA THR A 2 -14.55 38.49 -6.72
C THR A 2 -13.92 37.24 -6.11
N LEU A 3 -13.17 36.46 -6.90
CA LEU A 3 -12.54 35.24 -6.38
C LEU A 3 -11.49 35.55 -5.28
N HIS A 4 -10.73 36.64 -5.38
CA HIS A 4 -9.76 36.99 -4.33
C HIS A 4 -10.46 37.46 -3.05
N GLU A 5 -11.53 38.26 -3.14
CA GLU A 5 -12.35 38.64 -1.99
C GLU A 5 -12.99 37.43 -1.28
N ALA A 6 -13.42 36.42 -2.04
CA ALA A 6 -13.94 35.17 -1.49
C ALA A 6 -12.86 34.37 -0.75
N ILE A 7 -11.64 34.34 -1.30
CA ILE A 7 -10.48 33.68 -0.66
C ILE A 7 -10.10 34.41 0.63
N GLU A 8 -10.01 35.75 0.61
CA GLU A 8 -9.74 36.57 1.80
C GLU A 8 -10.75 36.30 2.91
N ARG A 9 -12.05 36.32 2.58
CA ARG A 9 -13.11 36.10 3.57
C ARG A 9 -13.04 34.70 4.20
N VAL A 10 -12.77 33.68 3.39
CA VAL A 10 -12.58 32.32 3.91
C VAL A 10 -11.37 32.26 4.84
N LEU A 11 -10.22 32.80 4.42
CA LEU A 11 -9.01 32.78 5.25
C LEU A 11 -9.18 33.59 6.55
N MET A 12 -9.90 34.72 6.51
CA MET A 12 -10.25 35.50 7.71
C MET A 12 -11.19 34.73 8.65
N GLU A 13 -12.26 34.12 8.12
CA GLU A 13 -13.26 33.41 8.95
C GLU A 13 -12.67 32.17 9.64
N TYR A 14 -11.72 31.48 9.00
CA TYR A 14 -11.09 30.29 9.59
C TYR A 14 -9.86 30.60 10.45
N GLY A 15 -9.23 31.77 10.28
CA GLY A 15 -8.10 32.21 11.11
C GLY A 15 -6.86 31.30 11.07
N ARG A 16 -6.74 30.43 10.06
CA ARG A 16 -5.63 29.48 9.90
C ARG A 16 -5.20 29.35 8.44
N PRO A 17 -3.97 28.88 8.16
CA PRO A 17 -3.56 28.46 6.82
C PRO A 17 -4.49 27.37 6.27
N MET A 18 -4.80 27.45 4.97
CA MET A 18 -5.68 26.49 4.29
C MET A 18 -5.11 26.08 2.93
N THR A 19 -5.27 24.82 2.57
CA THR A 19 -4.92 24.31 1.23
C THR A 19 -5.89 24.85 0.17
N THR A 20 -5.45 24.84 -1.10
CA THR A 20 -6.33 25.19 -2.23
C THR A 20 -7.63 24.37 -2.27
N GLY A 21 -7.58 23.09 -1.86
CA GLY A 21 -8.74 22.21 -1.79
C GLY A 21 -9.73 22.60 -0.71
N GLU A 22 -9.25 22.94 0.49
CA GLU A 22 -10.09 23.41 1.59
C GLU A 22 -10.74 24.76 1.27
N ILE A 23 -10.01 25.67 0.62
CA ILE A 23 -10.54 26.97 0.19
C ILE A 23 -11.66 26.79 -0.85
N VAL A 24 -11.47 25.92 -1.85
CA VAL A 24 -12.53 25.61 -2.84
C VAL A 24 -13.77 25.06 -2.15
N ARG A 25 -13.61 24.12 -1.21
CA ARG A 25 -14.73 23.54 -0.47
C ARG A 25 -15.44 24.60 0.38
N ALA A 26 -14.69 25.42 1.12
CA ALA A 26 -15.24 26.47 1.97
C ALA A 26 -15.98 27.58 1.20
N ILE A 27 -15.49 27.95 0.01
CA ILE A 27 -16.15 28.91 -0.89
C ILE A 27 -17.47 28.32 -1.41
N LYS A 28 -17.46 27.02 -1.77
CA LYS A 28 -18.64 26.30 -2.27
C LYS A 28 -19.71 26.12 -1.19
N ASP A 29 -19.33 25.66 -0.01
CA ASP A 29 -20.26 25.40 1.10
C ASP A 29 -21.00 26.68 1.55
N ARG A 30 -20.38 27.85 1.36
CA ARG A 30 -20.93 29.15 1.74
C ARG A 30 -21.50 29.98 0.57
N ASN A 31 -21.48 29.45 -0.66
CA ASN A 31 -21.88 30.17 -1.88
C ASN A 31 -21.24 31.57 -2.01
N LEU A 32 -19.96 31.69 -1.69
CA LEU A 32 -19.28 32.99 -1.67
C LEU A 32 -18.91 33.48 -3.07
N TYR A 33 -18.61 32.56 -4.00
CA TYR A 33 -18.22 32.88 -5.38
C TYR A 33 -18.85 31.90 -6.36
N GLU A 34 -19.38 32.41 -7.46
CA GLU A 34 -19.95 31.63 -8.55
C GLU A 34 -19.34 32.11 -9.87
N ARG A 35 -19.00 31.18 -10.75
CA ARG A 35 -18.41 31.49 -12.06
C ARG A 35 -19.51 31.90 -13.04
N GLU A 36 -19.18 32.82 -13.96
CA GLU A 36 -20.10 33.28 -15.02
C GLU A 36 -20.50 32.15 -15.99
N ASP A 37 -19.67 31.12 -16.14
CA ASP A 37 -19.92 29.95 -16.99
C ASP A 37 -20.58 28.77 -16.26
N ALA A 38 -20.99 28.95 -15.00
CA ALA A 38 -21.65 27.96 -14.14
C ALA A 38 -20.86 26.64 -13.93
N GLU A 39 -19.57 26.59 -14.26
CA GLU A 39 -18.72 25.44 -13.96
C GLU A 39 -18.19 25.46 -12.51
N ASN A 40 -17.80 24.30 -11.98
CA ASN A 40 -17.22 24.21 -10.65
C ASN A 40 -15.86 24.92 -10.56
N LEU A 41 -15.61 25.59 -9.43
CA LEU A 41 -14.32 26.21 -9.10
C LEU A 41 -13.27 25.12 -8.85
N SER A 42 -12.10 25.20 -9.51
CA SER A 42 -11.01 24.23 -9.34
C SER A 42 -9.88 24.74 -8.44
N THR A 43 -9.12 23.82 -7.85
CA THR A 43 -7.92 24.14 -7.04
C THR A 43 -6.86 24.90 -7.83
N PHE A 44 -6.72 24.61 -9.12
CA PHE A 44 -5.81 25.33 -10.02
C PHE A 44 -6.20 26.80 -10.18
N GLN A 45 -7.49 27.11 -10.28
CA GLN A 45 -7.96 28.50 -10.41
C GLN A 45 -7.73 29.32 -9.14
N VAL A 46 -7.96 28.71 -7.96
CA VAL A 46 -7.60 29.33 -6.68
C VAL A 46 -6.09 29.58 -6.61
N SER A 47 -5.29 28.56 -6.96
CA SER A 47 -3.82 28.71 -7.00
C SER A 47 -3.37 29.81 -7.96
N ALA A 48 -3.93 29.87 -9.17
CA ALA A 48 -3.57 30.88 -10.17
C ALA A 48 -3.99 32.29 -9.73
N ARG A 49 -5.16 32.40 -9.06
CA ARG A 49 -5.62 33.68 -8.50
C ARG A 49 -4.66 34.17 -7.43
N ILE A 50 -4.23 33.31 -6.52
CA ILE A 50 -3.28 33.66 -5.46
C ILE A 50 -1.94 34.12 -6.03
N SER A 51 -1.43 33.44 -7.06
CA SER A 51 -0.22 33.87 -7.76
C SER A 51 -0.36 35.24 -8.46
N SER A 52 -1.59 35.67 -8.75
CA SER A 52 -1.87 36.96 -9.38
C SER A 52 -2.01 38.11 -8.38
N TYR A 53 -2.09 37.83 -7.07
CA TYR A 53 -2.21 38.81 -5.99
C TYR A 53 -1.17 38.55 -4.88
N PRO A 54 0.14 38.61 -5.21
CA PRO A 54 1.22 38.35 -4.26
C PRO A 54 1.30 39.38 -3.12
N GLU A 55 0.60 40.50 -3.23
CA GLU A 55 0.45 41.52 -2.20
C GLU A 55 -0.65 41.21 -1.16
N LEU A 56 -1.58 40.29 -1.47
CA LEU A 56 -2.70 39.92 -0.59
C LEU A 56 -2.58 38.52 0.01
N PHE A 57 -1.75 37.65 -0.57
CA PHE A 57 -1.60 36.26 -0.12
C PHE A 57 -0.15 35.82 -0.12
N ASP A 58 0.22 35.00 0.86
CA ASP A 58 1.48 34.26 0.92
C ASP A 58 1.20 32.75 0.84
N ARG A 59 2.19 31.99 0.33
CA ARG A 59 2.11 30.53 0.15
C ARG A 59 3.09 29.83 1.06
N ILE A 60 2.60 28.97 1.95
CA ILE A 60 3.38 28.19 2.91
C ILE A 60 3.22 26.70 2.56
N GLY A 61 4.19 26.13 1.83
CA GLY A 61 4.05 24.78 1.28
C GLY A 61 2.85 24.67 0.32
N ASP A 62 1.90 23.80 0.62
CA ASP A 62 0.65 23.62 -0.14
C ASP A 62 -0.51 24.51 0.38
N GLU A 63 -0.28 25.26 1.46
CA GLU A 63 -1.26 26.09 2.15
C GLU A 63 -1.09 27.58 1.82
N ILE A 64 -2.16 28.33 2.03
CA ILE A 64 -2.29 29.75 1.66
C ILE A 64 -2.70 30.54 2.89
N VAL A 65 -2.10 31.71 3.05
CA VAL A 65 -2.38 32.68 4.12
C VAL A 65 -2.52 34.08 3.55
N MET A 66 -3.16 34.98 4.30
CA MET A 66 -3.34 36.39 3.93
C MET A 66 -2.10 37.23 4.24
N ARG A 67 -1.77 38.17 3.34
CA ARG A 67 -0.62 39.07 3.42
C ARG A 67 -1.04 40.48 3.87
N ASN A 68 -1.19 40.59 5.19
CA ASN A 68 -0.98 41.77 6.05
C ASN A 68 -1.97 42.96 5.99
N ARG A 69 -2.58 43.29 7.16
CA ARG A 69 -2.70 44.67 7.70
C ARG A 69 -3.09 44.72 9.19
N SER A 70 -2.64 43.76 10.00
CA SER A 70 -2.56 43.88 11.46
C SER A 70 -1.92 42.62 11.99
N SER A 71 -0.93 42.81 12.85
CA SER A 71 -0.29 41.76 13.63
C SER A 71 -1.25 41.27 14.70
N ASP A 72 -2.36 40.66 14.32
CA ASP A 72 -3.41 40.30 15.30
C ASP A 72 -3.18 38.93 15.93
N SER A 73 -2.40 38.04 15.32
CA SER A 73 -2.00 36.78 15.97
C SER A 73 -0.50 36.66 16.12
N LEU A 74 -0.06 36.46 17.37
CA LEU A 74 1.32 36.19 17.75
C LEU A 74 1.90 34.99 16.97
N LEU A 75 1.05 33.99 16.67
CA LEU A 75 1.44 32.81 15.91
C LEU A 75 1.86 33.17 14.47
N SER A 76 1.11 34.05 13.79
CA SER A 76 1.43 34.51 12.43
C SER A 76 2.76 35.28 12.38
N LEU A 77 3.01 36.16 13.36
CA LEU A 77 4.28 36.85 13.50
C LEU A 77 5.44 35.87 13.69
N LEU A 78 5.24 34.83 14.51
CA LEU A 78 6.25 33.82 14.78
C LEU A 78 6.57 32.95 13.57
N PHE A 79 5.56 32.55 12.79
CA PHE A 79 5.79 31.87 11.53
C PHE A 79 6.51 32.76 10.53
N HIS A 80 6.17 34.05 10.45
CA HIS A 80 6.84 35.00 9.55
C HIS A 80 8.33 35.17 9.90
N ILE A 81 8.65 35.42 11.17
CA ILE A 81 10.03 35.53 11.66
C ILE A 81 10.79 34.23 11.36
N SER A 82 10.18 33.08 11.67
CA SER A 82 10.80 31.78 11.47
C SER A 82 11.08 31.44 10.00
N ASP A 83 10.13 31.68 9.09
CA ASP A 83 10.26 31.32 7.68
C ASP A 83 11.28 32.21 6.95
N ARG A 84 11.31 33.49 7.30
CA ARG A 84 12.25 34.47 6.76
C ARG A 84 13.69 34.24 7.20
N LEU A 85 13.87 33.74 8.43
CA LEU A 85 15.18 33.47 9.05
C LEU A 85 15.62 32.01 8.94
N ARG A 86 14.93 31.22 8.11
CA ARG A 86 15.20 29.79 7.88
C ARG A 86 16.22 29.48 6.77
N PRO A 87 17.45 30.05 6.71
CA PRO A 87 18.58 29.33 6.10
C PRO A 87 19.13 28.27 7.08
N LYS A 88 19.50 27.10 6.55
CA LYS A 88 19.95 25.86 7.24
C LYS A 88 21.21 25.98 8.14
N THR A 89 21.58 27.17 8.61
CA THR A 89 22.89 27.46 9.21
C THR A 89 22.84 28.10 10.60
N ILE A 90 21.68 28.47 11.13
CA ILE A 90 21.58 29.11 12.46
C ILE A 90 21.16 28.07 13.50
N TYR A 91 22.15 27.52 14.20
CA TYR A 91 21.93 26.61 15.34
C TYR A 91 21.16 27.35 16.44
N ASN A 92 20.12 26.72 17.00
CA ASN A 92 19.34 27.21 18.14
C ASN A 92 18.55 28.52 17.93
N LEU A 93 18.12 28.86 16.70
CA LEU A 93 17.33 30.07 16.44
C LEU A 93 15.99 30.10 17.21
N ASP A 94 15.30 28.97 17.32
CA ASP A 94 13.99 28.90 17.99
C ASP A 94 14.08 29.18 19.50
N LEU A 95 15.23 28.89 20.12
CA LEU A 95 15.52 29.25 21.51
C LEU A 95 15.61 30.74 21.70
N VAL A 96 16.26 31.40 20.74
CA VAL A 96 16.39 32.85 20.75
C VAL A 96 15.03 33.49 20.57
N ILE A 97 14.22 32.99 19.64
CA ILE A 97 12.85 33.47 19.44
C ILE A 97 12.00 33.23 20.70
N GLY A 98 12.00 32.01 21.24
CA GLY A 98 11.26 31.66 22.46
C GLY A 98 11.68 32.49 23.68
N TYR A 99 12.99 32.70 23.85
CA TYR A 99 13.52 33.57 24.90
C TYR A 99 13.09 35.03 24.71
N LEU A 100 13.18 35.55 23.48
CA LEU A 100 12.79 36.93 23.18
C LEU A 100 11.29 37.13 23.40
N LEU A 101 10.44 36.17 23.01
CA LEU A 101 9.01 36.20 23.33
C LEU A 101 8.76 36.31 24.83
N PHE A 102 9.43 35.46 25.61
CA PHE A 102 9.35 35.51 27.07
C PHE A 102 9.83 36.85 27.62
N TYR A 103 10.95 37.36 27.12
CA TYR A 103 11.50 38.68 27.49
C TYR A 103 10.52 39.82 27.18
N PHE A 104 9.96 39.88 25.96
CA PHE A 104 9.04 40.93 25.56
C PHE A 104 7.75 40.88 26.39
N ARG A 105 7.19 39.68 26.62
CA ARG A 105 6.02 39.51 27.48
C ARG A 105 6.31 39.90 28.93
N ALA A 106 7.45 39.50 29.48
CA ALA A 106 7.87 39.89 30.84
C ALA A 106 8.09 41.41 30.97
N SER A 107 8.60 42.07 29.92
CA SER A 107 8.86 43.51 29.90
C SER A 107 7.59 44.39 29.84
N GLY A 108 6.44 43.79 29.52
CA GLY A 108 5.13 44.42 29.38
C GLY A 108 4.49 44.96 30.67
N ASN A 109 5.19 44.99 31.82
CA ASN A 109 4.62 45.21 33.17
C ASN A 109 3.59 44.13 33.57
N TYR A 110 3.73 42.94 32.99
CA TYR A 110 2.68 41.91 32.99
C TYR A 110 2.88 40.84 34.08
N LEU A 111 4.10 40.32 34.23
CA LEU A 111 4.46 39.53 35.42
C LEU A 111 4.72 40.57 36.51
N GLY A 112 3.74 40.76 37.41
CA GLY A 112 3.72 41.87 38.38
C GLY A 112 5.01 41.99 39.22
N GLU A 113 5.07 43.00 40.09
CA GLU A 113 6.19 43.15 41.05
C GLU A 113 6.50 41.84 41.80
N GLU A 114 5.56 40.89 41.91
CA GLU A 114 5.77 39.57 42.53
C GLU A 114 6.86 38.68 41.91
N TYR A 115 7.10 38.68 40.58
CA TYR A 115 8.09 37.78 39.95
C TYR A 115 9.42 38.45 39.61
N PHE A 116 9.39 39.74 39.28
CA PHE A 116 10.56 40.51 38.84
C PHE A 116 10.68 41.84 39.59
N SER A 117 10.28 41.88 40.88
CA SER A 117 10.39 43.07 41.74
C SER A 117 11.78 43.72 41.59
N GLY A 118 11.80 44.99 41.22
CA GLY A 118 13.02 45.80 41.19
C GLY A 118 13.77 45.83 39.86
N TYR A 119 13.36 45.09 38.83
CA TYR A 119 13.92 45.23 37.48
C TYR A 119 12.96 45.98 36.55
N ARG A 120 13.38 47.15 36.06
CA ARG A 120 12.69 47.87 34.97
C ARG A 120 13.33 47.49 33.64
N PHE A 121 12.55 46.84 32.79
CA PHE A 121 12.95 46.52 31.43
C PHE A 121 13.04 47.80 30.60
N ASP A 122 14.13 47.95 29.86
CA ASP A 122 14.28 49.03 28.89
C ASP A 122 13.55 48.64 27.60
N ARG A 123 12.32 49.15 27.42
CA ARG A 123 11.53 48.96 26.18
C ARG A 123 12.02 49.84 25.03
N ASN A 124 12.82 50.88 25.31
CA ASN A 124 13.16 51.93 24.34
C ASN A 124 14.52 51.66 23.68
N ILE A 125 14.61 50.54 22.97
CA ILE A 125 15.71 50.35 22.02
C ILE A 125 15.37 51.21 20.80
N ASP A 126 15.96 52.40 20.69
CA ASP A 126 15.71 53.32 19.57
C ASP A 126 16.28 52.77 18.25
N PHE A 127 15.42 52.21 17.40
CA PHE A 127 15.76 51.75 16.04
C PHE A 127 15.77 52.89 15.00
N ALA A 128 15.38 54.12 15.37
CA ALA A 128 15.25 55.23 14.41
C ALA A 128 16.59 55.67 13.79
N HIS A 129 17.73 55.27 14.37
CA HIS A 129 19.06 55.72 13.97
C HIS A 129 19.88 54.69 13.14
N GLY A 130 19.24 53.64 12.60
CA GLY A 130 19.84 52.73 11.63
C GLY A 130 20.83 51.69 12.20
N TYR A 131 21.17 50.71 11.36
CA TYR A 131 22.02 49.55 11.67
C TYR A 131 23.42 49.96 12.16
N ASN A 132 23.63 50.03 13.47
CA ASN A 132 24.94 50.28 14.08
C ASN A 132 25.33 49.09 15.00
N GLU A 133 26.59 48.66 14.98
CA GLU A 133 27.21 47.70 15.91
C GLU A 133 26.84 47.98 17.39
N HIS A 134 26.68 49.26 17.74
CA HIS A 134 26.27 49.70 19.07
C HIS A 134 24.87 49.19 19.50
N LEU A 135 23.95 48.97 18.55
CA LEU A 135 22.58 48.54 18.82
C LEU A 135 22.51 47.09 19.33
N LYS A 136 23.23 46.17 18.68
CA LYS A 136 23.35 44.79 19.15
C LYS A 136 23.99 44.70 20.53
N SER A 137 25.02 45.51 20.78
CA SER A 137 25.66 45.56 22.11
C SER A 137 24.65 45.93 23.20
N LYS A 138 23.79 46.94 22.94
CA LYS A 138 22.70 47.33 23.85
C LYS A 138 21.65 46.21 24.05
N ILE A 139 21.20 45.57 22.96
CA ILE A 139 20.26 44.44 23.00
C ILE A 139 20.84 43.31 23.87
N LEU A 140 22.08 42.91 23.59
CA LEU A 140 22.77 41.84 24.34
C LEU A 140 22.97 42.19 25.80
N ASP A 141 23.27 43.46 26.13
CA ASP A 141 23.41 43.91 27.51
C ASP A 141 22.08 43.90 28.27
N SER A 142 20.98 44.29 27.62
CA SER A 142 19.64 44.19 28.21
C SER A 142 19.26 42.73 28.47
N ILE A 143 19.49 41.85 27.50
CA ILE A 143 19.24 40.41 27.62
C ILE A 143 20.05 39.83 28.79
N LYS A 144 21.36 40.10 28.87
CA LYS A 144 22.22 39.62 29.96
C LYS A 144 21.75 40.10 31.33
N ARG A 145 21.34 41.37 31.44
CA ARG A 145 20.82 41.92 32.70
C ARG A 145 19.53 41.22 33.12
N PHE A 146 18.64 40.93 32.16
CA PHE A 146 17.44 40.15 32.43
C PHE A 146 17.77 38.70 32.83
N THR A 147 18.63 37.98 32.10
CA THR A 147 18.94 36.56 32.39
C THR A 147 19.48 36.39 33.81
N ARG A 148 20.37 37.30 34.24
CA ARG A 148 20.89 37.35 35.62
C ARG A 148 19.81 37.61 36.66
N HIS A 149 18.82 38.44 36.34
CA HIS A 149 17.74 38.77 37.26
C HIS A 149 16.77 37.60 37.45
N VAL A 150 16.48 36.82 36.40
CA VAL A 150 15.60 35.63 36.49
C VAL A 150 16.30 34.42 37.12
N ASN A 151 17.59 34.53 37.47
CA ASN A 151 18.35 33.50 38.18
C ASN A 151 18.34 32.13 37.46
N PHE A 152 18.44 32.13 36.12
CA PHE A 152 18.70 30.92 35.32
C PHE A 152 20.18 30.52 35.45
N LEU A 153 20.63 30.21 36.67
CA LEU A 153 22.05 30.10 37.08
C LEU A 153 22.94 29.15 36.23
N ASP A 154 22.35 28.22 35.48
CA ASP A 154 23.11 27.18 34.76
C ASP A 154 23.16 27.40 33.23
N LEU A 155 22.49 28.43 32.70
CA LEU A 155 22.18 28.57 31.27
C LEU A 155 22.66 29.88 30.62
N ASP A 156 23.19 30.82 31.43
CA ASP A 156 23.76 32.08 30.95
C ASP A 156 24.77 31.84 29.82
N GLU A 157 25.56 30.76 29.84
CA GLU A 157 26.61 30.55 28.84
C GLU A 157 26.09 30.04 27.49
N GLU A 158 25.18 29.05 27.47
CA GLU A 158 24.70 28.43 26.23
C GLU A 158 23.77 29.36 25.44
N LEU A 159 22.83 30.00 26.12
CA LEU A 159 21.95 31.01 25.53
C LEU A 159 22.77 32.18 24.99
N MET A 160 23.71 32.72 25.78
CA MET A 160 24.55 33.84 25.35
C MET A 160 25.53 33.46 24.24
N SER A 161 26.02 32.22 24.21
CA SER A 161 26.80 31.68 23.10
C SER A 161 25.99 31.70 21.80
N THR A 162 24.71 31.31 21.86
CA THR A 162 23.80 31.33 20.72
C THR A 162 23.53 32.76 20.25
N PHE A 163 23.22 33.68 21.15
CA PHE A 163 23.06 35.10 20.83
C PHE A 163 24.31 35.75 20.22
N LYS A 164 25.52 35.33 20.65
CA LYS A 164 26.79 35.81 20.07
C LYS A 164 27.01 35.29 18.64
N LYS A 165 26.61 34.05 18.35
CA LYS A 165 26.75 33.42 17.03
C LYS A 165 25.79 33.98 15.98
N LEU A 166 24.67 34.56 16.40
CA LEU A 166 23.73 35.25 15.51
C LEU A 166 24.37 36.46 14.82
N SER A 167 24.11 36.62 13.52
CA SER A 167 24.56 37.78 12.77
C SER A 167 23.92 39.06 13.32
N HIS A 168 24.59 40.20 13.12
CA HIS A 168 24.10 41.50 13.58
C HIS A 168 22.72 41.84 12.99
N ASN A 169 22.55 41.59 11.69
CA ASN A 169 21.32 41.90 10.97
C ASN A 169 20.15 41.03 11.43
N ASN A 170 20.39 39.72 11.64
CA ASN A 170 19.30 38.81 12.02
C ASN A 170 18.75 39.13 13.41
N LEU A 171 19.61 39.44 14.38
CA LEU A 171 19.14 39.79 15.73
C LEU A 171 18.34 41.10 15.73
N ILE A 172 18.80 42.11 14.97
CA ILE A 172 18.10 43.38 14.81
C ILE A 172 16.75 43.18 14.13
N GLU A 173 16.68 42.34 13.11
CA GLU A 173 15.44 42.03 12.40
C GLU A 173 14.43 41.33 13.32
N ILE A 174 14.84 40.29 14.06
CA ILE A 174 13.96 39.59 15.01
C ILE A 174 13.40 40.57 16.06
N VAL A 175 14.28 41.31 16.73
CA VAL A 175 13.87 42.26 17.78
C VAL A 175 13.04 43.39 17.18
N GLY A 176 13.39 43.82 15.97
CA GLY A 176 12.70 44.85 15.21
C GLY A 176 11.27 44.47 14.80
N GLU A 177 11.01 43.22 14.46
CA GLU A 177 9.67 42.71 14.16
C GLU A 177 8.86 42.51 15.47
N LEU A 178 9.48 41.96 16.52
CA LEU A 178 8.81 41.72 17.80
C LEU A 178 8.40 43.02 18.51
N GLN A 179 9.22 44.08 18.48
CA GLN A 179 8.91 45.34 19.18
C GLN A 179 7.63 46.05 18.70
N TYR A 180 7.20 45.81 17.45
CA TYR A 180 5.99 46.43 16.89
C TYR A 180 4.73 45.64 17.24
N PHE A 181 4.89 44.46 17.83
CA PHE A 181 3.79 43.67 18.34
C PHE A 181 3.32 44.22 19.68
N ASP A 182 2.01 44.41 19.83
CA ASP A 182 1.43 44.82 21.10
C ASP A 182 1.30 43.62 22.05
N PHE A 183 2.24 43.52 22.99
CA PHE A 183 2.24 42.51 24.05
C PHE A 183 1.41 42.91 25.28
N GLU A 184 0.64 44.01 25.25
CA GLU A 184 -0.23 44.45 26.35
C GLU A 184 -1.55 43.64 26.42
N TYR A 185 -2.18 43.65 27.60
CA TYR A 185 -3.36 42.80 27.93
C TYR A 185 -4.58 43.08 27.04
N SER A 186 -4.67 44.28 26.46
CA SER A 186 -5.76 44.68 25.55
C SER A 186 -5.80 43.89 24.26
N SER A 187 -4.69 43.27 23.88
CA SER A 187 -4.50 42.68 22.55
C SER A 187 -4.43 41.15 22.58
N ILE A 188 -3.83 40.53 23.62
CA ILE A 188 -3.80 39.06 23.82
C ILE A 188 -3.93 38.70 25.31
N SER A 189 -4.85 37.78 25.61
CA SER A 189 -5.08 37.29 26.98
C SER A 189 -3.93 36.43 27.53
N GLU A 190 -3.85 36.28 28.86
CA GLU A 190 -2.81 35.46 29.51
C GLU A 190 -2.75 34.04 29.00
N SER A 191 -3.92 33.39 28.98
CA SER A 191 -4.08 32.02 28.51
C SER A 191 -3.71 31.91 27.04
N GLU A 192 -4.18 32.84 26.21
CA GLU A 192 -3.95 32.79 24.77
C GLU A 192 -2.46 32.94 24.42
N PHE A 193 -1.74 33.82 25.11
CA PHE A 193 -0.28 33.94 24.93
C PHE A 193 0.42 32.64 25.35
N ALA A 194 0.08 32.09 26.51
CA ALA A 194 0.69 30.88 27.05
C ALA A 194 0.43 29.67 26.14
N ASP A 195 -0.81 29.51 25.68
CA ASP A 195 -1.21 28.44 24.75
C ASP A 195 -0.50 28.61 23.39
N THR A 196 -0.35 29.85 22.89
CA THR A 196 0.41 30.15 21.66
C THR A 196 1.90 29.83 21.83
N PHE A 197 2.49 30.17 22.97
CA PHE A 197 3.87 29.86 23.28
C PHE A 197 4.10 28.35 23.34
N ASN A 198 3.21 27.60 24.00
CA ASN A 198 3.27 26.14 24.04
C ASN A 198 3.16 25.52 22.64
N ASN A 199 2.24 26.01 21.81
CA ASN A 199 2.10 25.57 20.43
C ASN A 199 3.34 25.91 19.59
N PHE A 200 3.96 27.07 19.82
CA PHE A 200 5.24 27.43 19.21
C PHE A 200 6.32 26.41 19.59
N LEU A 201 6.51 26.13 20.89
CA LEU A 201 7.49 25.13 21.35
C LEU A 201 7.26 23.75 20.71
N ASN A 202 6.00 23.32 20.60
CA ASN A 202 5.62 22.06 19.97
C ASN A 202 5.87 22.05 18.44
N SER A 203 5.73 23.19 17.76
CA SER A 203 5.91 23.29 16.30
C SER A 203 7.38 23.27 15.88
N PHE A 204 8.29 23.78 16.72
CA PHE A 204 9.71 23.95 16.39
C PHE A 204 10.59 22.76 16.76
N SER A 205 10.02 21.57 16.86
CA SER A 205 10.61 20.28 17.31
C SER A 205 11.85 19.72 16.57
N GLY A 206 12.59 20.52 15.80
CA GLY A 206 13.95 20.17 15.35
C GLY A 206 14.93 19.87 16.50
N TRP A 207 14.52 20.22 17.73
CA TRP A 207 15.26 20.09 18.98
C TRP A 207 15.23 18.68 19.59
N GLY A 208 14.21 17.87 19.28
CA GLY A 208 13.99 16.56 19.91
C GLY A 208 14.19 15.33 19.02
N ARG A 209 14.27 15.51 17.69
CA ARG A 209 14.38 14.37 16.75
C ARG A 209 15.72 13.63 16.84
N ASP A 210 16.80 14.35 17.15
CA ASP A 210 18.14 13.77 17.27
C ASP A 210 18.54 13.46 18.73
N SER A 211 17.84 14.03 19.73
CA SER A 211 18.17 13.85 21.16
C SER A 211 17.34 12.77 21.88
N GLY A 212 16.31 12.21 21.24
CA GLY A 212 15.45 11.19 21.85
C GLY A 212 14.44 11.73 22.87
N GLU A 213 14.20 13.04 22.84
CA GLU A 213 13.23 13.71 23.72
C GLU A 213 11.78 13.47 23.27
N SER A 214 10.91 13.22 24.24
CA SER A 214 9.49 12.98 24.00
C SER A 214 8.68 14.26 24.22
N ILE A 215 8.15 14.82 23.13
CA ILE A 215 7.25 15.97 23.18
C ILE A 215 5.82 15.45 23.35
N THR A 216 5.08 16.01 24.30
CA THR A 216 3.67 15.68 24.52
C THR A 216 2.79 16.67 23.75
N PRO A 217 2.02 16.21 22.75
CA PRO A 217 1.03 17.04 22.06
C PRO A 217 0.03 17.70 23.02
N THR A 218 -0.34 18.95 22.74
CA THR A 218 -1.23 19.76 23.59
C THR A 218 -2.57 19.08 23.86
N ASN A 219 -3.16 18.42 22.86
CA ASN A 219 -4.43 17.70 23.00
C ASN A 219 -4.32 16.51 23.99
N ILE A 220 -3.19 15.80 24.02
CA ILE A 220 -2.95 14.72 24.98
C ILE A 220 -2.69 15.29 26.38
N ALA A 221 -1.87 16.35 26.49
CA ALA A 221 -1.62 17.01 27.77
C ALA A 221 -2.91 17.53 28.41
N ARG A 222 -3.79 18.13 27.61
CA ARG A 222 -5.13 18.56 28.03
C ARG A 222 -6.03 17.39 28.42
N PHE A 223 -6.00 16.28 27.69
CA PHE A 223 -6.73 15.08 28.12
C PHE A 223 -6.21 14.57 29.48
N ILE A 224 -4.90 14.54 29.71
CA ILE A 224 -4.31 14.14 30.98
C ILE A 224 -4.68 15.09 32.12
N SER A 225 -4.77 16.41 31.87
CA SER A 225 -5.24 17.36 32.89
C SER A 225 -6.70 17.15 33.30
N THR A 226 -7.50 16.44 32.49
CA THR A 226 -8.83 15.98 32.93
C THR A 226 -8.79 14.76 33.86
N ILE A 227 -7.70 13.98 33.82
CA ILE A 227 -7.49 12.79 34.67
C ILE A 227 -6.84 13.18 36.01
N VAL A 228 -5.97 14.21 36.00
CA VAL A 228 -5.20 14.65 37.16
C VAL A 228 -5.66 16.03 37.61
N HIS A 229 -6.20 16.10 38.83
CA HIS A 229 -6.58 17.37 39.45
C HIS A 229 -5.73 17.62 40.71
N VAL A 230 -4.73 18.48 40.59
CA VAL A 230 -3.84 18.82 41.71
C VAL A 230 -4.54 19.84 42.62
N ALA A 231 -4.91 19.44 43.83
CA ALA A 231 -5.48 20.34 44.81
C ALA A 231 -4.43 21.33 45.34
N PRO A 232 -4.84 22.46 45.93
CA PRO A 232 -3.92 23.35 46.63
C PRO A 232 -3.09 22.57 47.66
N TYR A 233 -1.76 22.78 47.66
CA TYR A 233 -0.77 22.13 48.53
C TYR A 233 -0.40 20.67 48.22
N GLU A 234 -1.07 20.03 47.27
CA GLU A 234 -0.59 18.76 46.72
C GLU A 234 0.61 19.01 45.82
N ASN A 235 1.53 18.05 45.78
CA ASN A 235 2.75 18.16 44.99
C ASN A 235 2.74 17.19 43.79
N LEU A 236 3.39 17.63 42.73
CA LEU A 236 3.50 16.89 41.48
C LEU A 236 4.97 16.75 41.07
N CYS A 237 5.33 15.57 40.56
CA CYS A 237 6.63 15.35 39.93
C CYS A 237 6.48 14.91 38.47
N ASP A 238 7.27 15.53 37.60
CA ASP A 238 7.54 14.98 36.26
C ASP A 238 9.05 14.77 36.09
N PRO A 239 9.52 13.50 36.13
CA PRO A 239 10.93 13.17 36.02
C PRO A 239 11.49 13.21 34.58
N PHE A 240 10.63 13.44 33.57
CA PHE A 240 10.96 13.56 32.15
C PHE A 240 10.20 14.75 31.53
N ALA A 241 10.32 15.91 32.16
CA ALA A 241 9.41 17.02 31.96
C ALA A 241 9.59 17.75 30.61
N GLY A 242 10.68 17.53 29.87
CA GLY A 242 10.88 18.08 28.52
C GLY A 242 10.70 19.60 28.46
N ASN A 243 9.85 20.10 27.56
CA ASN A 243 9.54 21.52 27.45
C ASN A 243 8.46 22.01 28.44
N GLY A 244 8.12 21.20 29.45
CA GLY A 244 7.10 21.50 30.46
C GLY A 244 5.66 21.51 29.95
N GLY A 245 5.39 21.15 28.69
CA GLY A 245 4.06 21.26 28.09
C GLY A 245 2.98 20.40 28.76
N LEU A 246 3.35 19.25 29.34
CA LEU A 246 2.43 18.42 30.13
C LEU A 246 2.10 19.09 31.47
N ALA A 247 3.14 19.52 32.19
CA ALA A 247 3.01 20.17 33.49
C ALA A 247 2.28 21.52 33.41
N SER A 248 2.48 22.28 32.33
CA SER A 248 1.83 23.59 32.13
C SER A 248 0.32 23.49 31.93
N GLU A 249 -0.17 22.43 31.29
CA GLU A 249 -1.61 22.18 31.14
C GLU A 249 -2.24 21.69 32.45
N ILE A 250 -1.53 20.89 33.25
CA ILE A 250 -2.03 20.37 34.54
C ILE A 250 -2.06 21.46 35.61
N LEU A 251 -1.00 22.27 35.70
CA LEU A 251 -0.83 23.27 36.76
C LEU A 251 -1.27 24.67 36.33
N LYS A 252 -1.99 24.81 35.22
CA LYS A 252 -2.45 26.12 34.71
C LYS A 252 -3.18 26.89 35.81
N GLY A 253 -2.64 28.04 36.21
CA GLY A 253 -3.18 28.88 37.30
C GLY A 253 -3.05 28.31 38.72
N HIS A 254 -2.28 27.24 38.95
CA HIS A 254 -2.03 26.63 40.26
C HIS A 254 -0.64 27.00 40.80
N SER A 255 -0.44 26.88 42.11
CA SER A 255 0.89 27.02 42.72
C SER A 255 1.77 25.82 42.38
N GLY A 256 3.01 26.06 41.95
CA GLY A 256 4.02 25.01 41.78
C GLY A 256 4.76 24.67 43.08
N TYR A 257 4.37 25.24 44.23
CA TYR A 257 5.00 24.93 45.51
C TYR A 257 5.00 23.42 45.76
N GLY A 258 6.17 22.89 46.07
CA GLY A 258 6.31 21.46 46.32
C GLY A 258 6.43 20.59 45.07
N CYS A 259 6.14 21.12 43.88
CA CYS A 259 6.28 20.39 42.61
C CYS A 259 7.74 20.34 42.15
N VAL A 260 8.14 19.25 41.49
CA VAL A 260 9.51 19.06 41.00
C VAL A 260 9.53 18.50 39.59
N PHE A 261 10.21 19.20 38.69
CA PHE A 261 10.38 18.83 37.29
C PHE A 261 11.85 18.56 37.00
N GLN A 262 12.14 17.60 36.12
CA GLN A 262 13.51 17.35 35.71
C GLN A 262 13.59 16.93 34.24
N ASP A 263 14.66 17.38 33.58
CA ASP A 263 15.06 16.88 32.27
C ASP A 263 16.60 16.84 32.17
N ILE A 264 17.12 15.98 31.29
CA ILE A 264 18.57 15.89 31.05
C ILE A 264 19.06 17.01 30.12
N ASN A 265 18.19 17.54 29.25
CA ASN A 265 18.52 18.60 28.32
C ASN A 265 18.37 19.98 29.00
N PRO A 266 19.45 20.75 29.19
CA PRO A 266 19.41 22.09 29.77
C PRO A 266 18.45 23.04 29.05
N VAL A 267 18.35 22.93 27.72
CA VAL A 267 17.48 23.79 26.92
C VAL A 267 16.01 23.47 27.19
N SER A 268 15.64 22.20 27.24
CA SER A 268 14.27 21.77 27.53
C SER A 268 13.83 22.23 28.91
N VAL A 269 14.72 22.14 29.92
CA VAL A 269 14.51 22.73 31.25
C VAL A 269 14.25 24.24 31.17
N MET A 270 15.04 24.97 30.38
CA MET A 270 14.86 26.42 30.23
C MET A 270 13.51 26.78 29.63
N LEU A 271 13.17 26.14 28.51
CA LEU A 271 11.90 26.34 27.82
C LEU A 271 10.72 25.95 28.72
N GLY A 272 10.84 24.86 29.46
CA GLY A 272 9.84 24.41 30.40
C GLY A 272 9.65 25.35 31.59
N ARG A 273 10.71 25.93 32.14
CA ARG A 273 10.59 26.99 33.16
C ARG A 273 9.82 28.20 32.62
N MET A 274 10.16 28.66 31.41
CA MET A 274 9.44 29.78 30.76
C MET A 274 7.97 29.42 30.53
N ASN A 275 7.71 28.21 30.04
CA ASN A 275 6.37 27.72 29.75
C ASN A 275 5.50 27.70 31.02
N LEU A 276 6.03 27.14 32.12
CA LEU A 276 5.34 27.11 33.42
C LEU A 276 5.05 28.52 33.96
N ILE A 277 6.03 29.42 33.92
CA ILE A 277 5.84 30.82 34.36
C ILE A 277 4.76 31.52 33.53
N LEU A 278 4.76 31.34 32.21
CA LEU A 278 3.75 31.93 31.32
C LEU A 278 2.34 31.39 31.57
N HIS A 279 2.21 30.13 32.00
CA HIS A 279 0.95 29.52 32.42
C HIS A 279 0.56 29.86 33.87
N GLY A 280 1.27 30.80 34.51
CA GLY A 280 0.96 31.31 35.85
C GLY A 280 1.43 30.42 37.00
N VAL A 281 2.26 29.40 36.74
CA VAL A 281 2.76 28.49 37.78
C VAL A 281 3.82 29.20 38.64
N LYS A 282 3.52 29.39 39.92
CA LYS A 282 4.44 30.02 40.89
C LYS A 282 5.50 29.03 41.40
N GLU A 283 6.67 29.52 41.82
CA GLU A 283 7.69 28.73 42.56
C GLU A 283 8.16 27.43 41.85
N VAL A 284 8.50 27.56 40.56
CA VAL A 284 8.89 26.43 39.70
C VAL A 284 10.25 25.82 40.11
N SER A 285 10.23 24.58 40.62
CA SER A 285 11.43 23.78 40.85
C SER A 285 11.70 22.86 39.66
N TYR A 286 12.53 23.31 38.72
CA TYR A 286 12.86 22.54 37.51
C TYR A 286 14.38 22.32 37.41
N HIS A 287 14.85 21.09 37.55
CA HIS A 287 16.27 20.74 37.60
C HIS A 287 16.81 20.19 36.29
N ILE A 288 18.09 20.42 36.04
CA ILE A 288 18.86 19.77 34.98
C ILE A 288 19.54 18.54 35.59
N GLY A 289 19.33 17.36 35.01
CA GLY A 289 20.01 16.16 35.49
C GLY A 289 19.49 14.87 34.86
N ASN A 290 20.30 13.82 34.93
CA ASN A 290 19.85 12.50 34.54
C ASN A 290 18.81 12.01 35.54
N THR A 291 17.64 11.62 35.05
CA THR A 291 16.52 11.14 35.86
C THR A 291 16.90 9.97 36.79
N LEU A 292 17.84 9.12 36.42
CA LEU A 292 18.32 8.04 37.30
C LEU A 292 19.09 8.57 38.53
N ASP A 293 19.61 9.79 38.47
CA ASP A 293 20.28 10.41 39.61
C ASP A 293 19.28 10.79 40.71
N LEU A 294 17.97 10.82 40.42
CA LEU A 294 16.95 11.08 41.43
C LEU A 294 16.97 10.04 42.56
N PHE A 295 17.39 8.81 42.28
CA PHE A 295 17.57 7.75 43.28
C PHE A 295 18.80 7.95 44.18
N SER A 296 19.77 8.77 43.76
CA SER A 296 21.02 9.00 44.50
C SER A 296 21.16 10.42 45.04
N ASN A 297 20.24 11.33 44.68
CA ASN A 297 20.32 12.76 44.98
C ASN A 297 19.23 13.21 45.97
N HIS A 298 19.07 14.53 46.10
CA HIS A 298 18.19 15.26 47.03
C HIS A 298 16.67 14.94 46.94
N LEU A 299 16.23 14.10 46.00
CA LEU A 299 14.83 13.65 45.89
C LEU A 299 14.59 12.19 46.32
N ASN A 300 15.62 11.42 46.67
CA ASN A 300 15.48 10.00 46.98
C ASN A 300 14.44 9.72 48.10
N ASP A 301 14.41 10.59 49.11
CA ASP A 301 13.47 10.48 50.24
C ASP A 301 12.16 11.25 50.03
N ARG A 302 12.05 12.03 48.94
CA ARG A 302 10.86 12.84 48.68
C ARG A 302 9.80 11.98 47.98
N LYS A 303 8.57 12.08 48.45
CA LYS A 303 7.41 11.41 47.86
C LYS A 303 6.40 12.44 47.35
N PHE A 304 5.70 12.07 46.29
CA PHE A 304 4.79 12.95 45.58
C PHE A 304 3.36 12.41 45.55
N ASP A 305 2.39 13.32 45.67
CA ASP A 305 0.95 13.01 45.56
C ASP A 305 0.63 12.64 44.11
N TYR A 306 1.24 13.33 43.14
CA TYR A 306 1.14 12.99 41.72
C TYR A 306 2.50 12.78 41.05
N VAL A 307 2.58 11.75 40.20
CA VAL A 307 3.69 11.61 39.24
C VAL A 307 3.11 11.53 37.83
N VAL A 308 3.31 12.57 37.03
CA VAL A 308 2.71 12.66 35.68
C VAL A 308 3.82 12.83 34.67
N THR A 309 3.93 11.94 33.68
CA THR A 309 5.13 11.94 32.83
C THR A 309 4.94 11.28 31.46
N HIS A 310 5.67 11.79 30.47
CA HIS A 310 5.85 11.20 29.15
C HIS A 310 7.32 10.79 28.97
N PRO A 311 7.70 9.59 29.44
CA PRO A 311 9.09 9.16 29.42
C PRO A 311 9.55 8.85 27.99
N PRO A 312 10.87 8.91 27.72
CA PRO A 312 11.42 8.62 26.41
C PRO A 312 11.24 7.15 26.00
N TYR A 313 10.71 6.92 24.80
CA TYR A 313 10.43 5.57 24.30
C TYR A 313 11.66 4.88 23.72
N GLY A 314 11.74 3.55 23.86
CA GLY A 314 12.78 2.75 23.21
C GLY A 314 14.17 2.87 23.84
N VAL A 315 14.31 3.60 24.95
CA VAL A 315 15.57 3.71 25.70
C VAL A 315 15.99 2.33 26.21
N ARG A 316 17.30 2.08 26.16
CA ARG A 316 17.94 0.88 26.71
C ARG A 316 18.95 1.31 27.77
N TYR A 317 18.74 0.85 29.00
CA TYR A 317 19.67 1.10 30.11
C TYR A 317 20.72 0.00 30.19
N HIS A 318 21.96 0.38 30.46
CA HIS A 318 23.08 -0.53 30.63
C HIS A 318 23.22 -0.95 32.10
N GLN A 319 23.94 -2.05 32.35
CA GLN A 319 24.13 -2.56 33.72
C GLN A 319 24.73 -1.52 34.68
N HIS A 320 25.55 -0.60 34.18
CA HIS A 320 26.15 0.45 35.01
C HIS A 320 25.17 1.55 35.40
N ASP A 321 24.10 1.75 34.65
CA ASP A 321 23.04 2.71 34.99
C ASP A 321 22.28 2.24 36.23
N PHE A 322 22.21 0.93 36.45
CA PHE A 322 21.50 0.34 37.58
C PHE A 322 22.24 0.43 38.91
N TYR A 323 23.52 0.81 38.94
CA TYR A 323 24.23 1.04 40.22
C TYR A 323 23.65 2.21 41.02
N LYS A 324 22.90 3.09 40.37
CA LYS A 324 22.19 4.20 41.01
C LYS A 324 20.81 3.79 41.53
N LEU A 325 20.30 2.63 41.13
CA LEU A 325 19.01 2.12 41.56
C LEU A 325 19.14 1.38 42.90
N PRO A 326 18.14 1.46 43.79
CA PRO A 326 18.11 0.64 44.99
C PRO A 326 18.11 -0.86 44.62
N PRO A 327 18.70 -1.76 45.44
CA PRO A 327 18.81 -3.19 45.14
C PRO A 327 17.48 -3.88 44.81
N ASN A 328 16.38 -3.43 45.41
CA ASN A 328 15.03 -3.98 45.19
C ASN A 328 14.35 -3.45 43.91
N PHE A 329 15.00 -2.53 43.18
CA PHE A 329 14.49 -1.85 41.99
C PHE A 329 15.32 -2.17 40.73
N LEU A 330 16.15 -3.22 40.78
CA LEU A 330 16.91 -3.69 39.63
C LEU A 330 15.96 -4.36 38.62
N PRO A 331 15.72 -3.78 37.44
CA PRO A 331 14.87 -4.42 36.45
C PRO A 331 15.54 -5.70 35.93
N SER A 332 14.77 -6.75 35.68
CA SER A 332 15.32 -8.00 35.12
C SER A 332 15.69 -7.89 33.63
N ASN A 333 15.47 -6.73 33.01
CA ASN A 333 15.88 -6.43 31.63
C ASN A 333 16.32 -4.96 31.47
N SER A 334 16.92 -4.63 30.32
CA SER A 334 17.42 -3.28 29.99
C SER A 334 16.37 -2.35 29.39
N ARG A 335 15.06 -2.69 29.43
CA ARG A 335 14.03 -1.89 28.77
C ARG A 335 13.71 -0.63 29.56
N GLY A 336 13.81 0.53 28.91
CA GLY A 336 13.53 1.82 29.53
C GLY A 336 12.14 1.90 30.16
N GLU A 337 11.11 1.42 29.44
CA GLU A 337 9.72 1.47 29.90
C GLU A 337 9.52 0.84 31.29
N ASN A 338 10.20 -0.28 31.57
CA ASN A 338 10.11 -0.96 32.85
C ASN A 338 10.78 -0.15 33.98
N VAL A 339 11.86 0.58 33.68
CA VAL A 339 12.56 1.45 34.63
C VAL A 339 11.74 2.69 34.92
N HIS A 340 11.16 3.30 33.89
CA HIS A 340 10.35 4.52 34.01
C HIS A 340 9.11 4.30 34.89
N ILE A 341 8.40 3.18 34.69
CA ILE A 341 7.23 2.82 35.51
C ILE A 341 7.65 2.60 36.97
N GLN A 342 8.74 1.87 37.22
CA GLN A 342 9.25 1.64 38.58
C GLN A 342 9.65 2.93 39.28
N LEU A 343 10.34 3.82 38.56
CA LEU A 343 10.70 5.15 39.07
C LEU A 343 9.45 5.95 39.45
N ALA A 344 8.44 5.99 38.58
CA ALA A 344 7.21 6.72 38.88
C ALA A 344 6.55 6.19 40.16
N VAL A 345 6.45 4.87 40.32
CA VAL A 345 5.88 4.25 41.53
C VAL A 345 6.75 4.48 42.77
N HIS A 346 8.07 4.54 42.61
CA HIS A 346 8.99 4.85 43.71
C HIS A 346 8.82 6.29 44.21
N LEU A 347 8.64 7.25 43.30
CA LEU A 347 8.44 8.66 43.63
C LEU A 347 7.06 8.93 44.24
N LEU A 348 6.07 8.06 44.01
CA LEU A 348 4.73 8.21 44.57
C LEU A 348 4.68 7.99 46.09
N ALA A 349 4.00 8.90 46.79
CA ALA A 349 3.52 8.70 48.16
C ALA A 349 2.60 7.49 48.25
N ASP A 350 2.40 6.94 49.45
CA ASP A 350 1.57 5.75 49.68
C ASP A 350 0.10 5.95 49.30
N TYR A 351 -0.34 7.20 49.19
CA TYR A 351 -1.68 7.56 48.74
C TYR A 351 -1.72 8.29 47.39
N GLY A 352 -0.58 8.34 46.69
CA GLY A 352 -0.44 9.09 45.44
C GLY A 352 -0.96 8.37 44.20
N LYS A 353 -1.08 9.13 43.11
CA LYS A 353 -1.49 8.67 41.77
C LYS A 353 -0.47 9.03 40.70
N ALA A 354 -0.09 8.07 39.86
CA ALA A 354 0.75 8.30 38.68
C ALA A 354 -0.05 8.18 37.38
N VAL A 355 0.25 9.06 36.43
CA VAL A 355 -0.31 9.05 35.08
C VAL A 355 0.84 9.06 34.08
N ILE A 356 1.04 7.94 33.40
CA ILE A 356 2.24 7.68 32.62
C ILE A 356 1.84 7.38 31.18
N LEU A 357 2.37 8.13 30.20
CA LEU A 357 2.29 7.71 28.80
C LEU A 357 3.24 6.54 28.56
N ILE A 358 2.74 5.48 27.98
CA ILE A 358 3.51 4.28 27.68
C ILE A 358 3.26 3.81 26.25
N PRO A 359 4.27 3.26 25.56
CA PRO A 359 4.03 2.61 24.29
C PRO A 359 3.20 1.34 24.51
N ASP A 360 2.25 1.05 23.61
CA ASP A 360 1.37 -0.12 23.71
C ASP A 360 2.14 -1.44 23.84
N GLY A 361 3.39 -1.46 23.35
CA GLY A 361 4.34 -2.56 23.53
C GLY A 361 4.42 -3.06 24.96
N PHE A 362 4.39 -2.19 25.97
CA PHE A 362 4.39 -2.61 27.37
C PHE A 362 3.12 -3.42 27.70
N LEU A 363 1.95 -2.96 27.27
CA LEU A 363 0.65 -3.56 27.59
C LEU A 363 0.53 -5.02 27.11
N PHE A 364 1.09 -5.35 25.94
CA PHE A 364 0.97 -6.69 25.35
C PHE A 364 2.23 -7.57 25.43
N THR A 365 3.39 -7.02 25.82
CA THR A 365 4.61 -7.83 25.95
C THR A 365 4.69 -8.52 27.31
N ASN A 366 4.97 -9.83 27.32
CA ASN A 366 5.18 -10.64 28.52
C ASN A 366 6.60 -11.24 28.56
N ASP A 367 7.61 -10.47 28.14
CA ASP A 367 8.99 -10.82 28.46
C ASP A 367 9.21 -10.79 29.98
N LYS A 368 10.25 -11.47 30.48
CA LYS A 368 10.45 -11.68 31.92
C LYS A 368 10.30 -10.40 32.74
N GLY A 369 10.92 -9.30 32.32
CA GLY A 369 10.88 -8.04 33.05
C GLY A 369 9.52 -7.35 32.99
N SER A 370 8.92 -7.24 31.81
CA SER A 370 7.58 -6.62 31.73
C SER A 370 6.51 -7.47 32.44
N LYS A 371 6.65 -8.80 32.47
CA LYS A 371 5.76 -9.69 33.23
C LYS A 371 5.90 -9.47 34.74
N GLU A 372 7.12 -9.35 35.24
CA GLU A 372 7.39 -9.07 36.67
C GLU A 372 6.80 -7.73 37.11
N ILE A 373 6.97 -6.66 36.32
CA ILE A 373 6.40 -5.33 36.65
C ILE A 373 4.88 -5.35 36.64
N LYS A 374 4.24 -5.94 35.62
CA LYS A 374 2.78 -6.04 35.59
C LYS A 374 2.26 -6.87 36.75
N TYR A 375 2.90 -8.00 37.05
CA TYR A 375 2.53 -8.83 38.20
C TYR A 375 2.63 -8.03 39.49
N TRP A 376 3.71 -7.28 39.70
CA TRP A 376 3.89 -6.44 40.87
C TRP A 376 2.81 -5.35 41.00
N LEU A 377 2.49 -4.63 39.92
CA LEU A 377 1.44 -3.62 39.93
C LEU A 377 0.04 -4.21 40.20
N LEU A 378 -0.28 -5.35 39.55
CA LEU A 378 -1.56 -6.03 39.71
C LEU A 378 -1.71 -6.70 41.07
N HIS A 379 -0.65 -7.33 41.58
CA HIS A 379 -0.67 -7.97 42.90
C HIS A 379 -0.94 -6.94 44.02
N ASN A 380 -0.45 -5.72 43.88
CA ASN A 380 -0.72 -4.63 44.82
C ASN A 380 -2.02 -3.87 44.52
N ASP A 381 -2.79 -4.28 43.50
CA ASP A 381 -4.03 -3.61 43.06
C ASP A 381 -3.84 -2.12 42.73
N TRP A 382 -2.69 -1.76 42.15
CA TRP A 382 -2.34 -0.36 41.91
C TRP A 382 -2.76 0.17 40.55
N ILE A 383 -3.04 -0.68 39.57
CA ILE A 383 -3.48 -0.21 38.24
C ILE A 383 -4.94 0.23 38.34
N GLU A 384 -5.23 1.52 38.22
CA GLU A 384 -6.60 2.06 38.25
C GLU A 384 -7.24 2.02 36.87
N ALA A 385 -6.52 2.47 35.84
CA ALA A 385 -7.05 2.58 34.49
C ALA A 385 -5.97 2.44 33.41
N VAL A 386 -6.40 1.99 32.22
CA VAL A 386 -5.63 1.98 30.99
C VAL A 386 -6.45 2.64 29.88
N TYR A 387 -5.99 3.80 29.41
CA TYR A 387 -6.62 4.52 28.28
C TYR A 387 -5.82 4.28 27.00
N SER A 388 -6.39 3.60 26.01
CA SER A 388 -5.80 3.41 24.69
C SER A 388 -6.04 4.65 23.84
N LEU A 389 -4.98 5.30 23.37
CA LEU A 389 -5.11 6.48 22.50
C LEU A 389 -5.27 6.05 21.03
N PRO A 390 -5.86 6.91 20.17
CA PRO A 390 -5.90 6.71 18.73
C PRO A 390 -4.51 6.50 18.10
N VAL A 391 -4.49 5.76 16.99
CA VAL A 391 -3.26 5.50 16.24
C VAL A 391 -2.70 6.80 15.69
N GLY A 392 -1.44 7.10 16.01
CA GLY A 392 -0.77 8.30 15.53
C GLY A 392 -1.03 9.57 16.34
N SER A 393 -1.61 9.48 17.54
CA SER A 393 -1.80 10.64 18.43
C SER A 393 -0.50 11.38 18.78
N LEU A 394 0.66 10.73 18.71
CA LEU A 394 1.97 11.36 18.91
C LEU A 394 2.63 11.88 17.62
N LYS A 395 1.97 11.83 16.45
CA LYS A 395 2.56 12.36 15.21
C LYS A 395 2.62 13.91 15.26
N PRO A 396 3.67 14.54 14.69
CA PRO A 396 4.80 13.94 13.96
C PRO A 396 5.98 13.51 14.86
N TYR A 397 5.84 13.55 16.19
CA TYR A 397 6.92 13.30 17.15
C TYR A 397 7.28 11.81 17.26
N SER A 398 6.28 10.92 17.28
CA SER A 398 6.47 9.47 17.34
C SER A 398 5.42 8.72 16.50
N ALA A 399 5.84 7.61 15.89
CA ALA A 399 4.97 6.69 15.17
C ALA A 399 4.44 5.54 16.06
N ALA A 400 4.86 5.48 17.33
CA ALA A 400 4.45 4.45 18.25
C ALA A 400 2.99 4.66 18.71
N ASN A 401 2.20 3.58 18.70
CA ASN A 401 0.92 3.58 19.40
C ASN A 401 1.16 3.69 20.91
N THR A 402 0.34 4.50 21.55
CA THR A 402 0.53 4.94 22.93
C THR A 402 -0.76 4.79 23.72
N SER A 403 -0.61 4.44 24.99
CA SER A 403 -1.67 4.40 25.97
C SER A 403 -1.27 5.17 27.22
N ILE A 404 -2.25 5.58 28.03
CA ILE A 404 -2.04 6.17 29.35
C ILE A 404 -2.29 5.11 30.41
N LEU A 405 -1.29 4.86 31.25
CA LEU A 405 -1.39 3.99 32.42
C LEU A 405 -1.61 4.84 33.66
N VAL A 406 -2.72 4.60 34.36
CA VAL A 406 -3.02 5.25 35.65
C VAL A 406 -2.75 4.27 36.78
N ILE A 407 -1.87 4.65 37.69
CA ILE A 407 -1.53 3.93 38.90
C ILE A 407 -2.05 4.71 40.10
N ASN A 408 -2.86 4.09 40.97
CA ASN A 408 -3.37 4.68 42.19
C ASN A 408 -3.08 3.75 43.38
N LYS A 409 -2.30 4.22 44.36
CA LYS A 409 -2.01 3.46 45.58
C LYS A 409 -3.11 3.55 46.64
N ASN A 410 -4.06 4.49 46.49
CA ASN A 410 -5.20 4.72 47.38
C ASN A 410 -6.53 4.54 46.64
N LYS A 411 -6.76 3.33 46.10
CA LYS A 411 -8.06 2.97 45.53
C LYS A 411 -9.13 2.94 46.62
N THR A 412 -10.29 3.50 46.31
CA THR A 412 -11.47 3.38 47.19
C THR A 412 -11.95 1.92 47.27
N PRO A 413 -12.69 1.52 48.32
CA PRO A 413 -13.26 0.18 48.40
C PRO A 413 -14.11 -0.24 47.19
N GLN A 414 -14.74 0.73 46.52
CA GLN A 414 -15.53 0.53 45.31
C GLN A 414 -14.67 0.24 44.08
N GLN A 415 -13.44 0.77 44.02
CA GLN A 415 -12.49 0.57 42.93
C GLN A 415 -11.55 -0.62 43.19
N ALA A 416 -11.55 -1.14 44.42
CA ALA A 416 -10.68 -2.24 44.81
C ALA A 416 -10.89 -3.45 43.90
N ARG A 417 -9.78 -4.04 43.45
CA ARG A 417 -9.72 -5.19 42.53
C ARG A 417 -10.38 -4.94 41.17
N GLN A 418 -10.58 -3.69 40.79
CA GLN A 418 -11.14 -3.33 39.49
C GLN A 418 -10.17 -2.45 38.70
N ILE A 419 -10.20 -2.62 37.37
CA ILE A 419 -9.39 -1.87 36.42
C ILE A 419 -10.29 -1.36 35.30
N LEU A 420 -10.22 -0.05 35.04
CA LEU A 420 -10.92 0.58 33.91
C LEU A 420 -10.10 0.43 32.62
N PHE A 421 -10.70 -0.11 31.57
CA PHE A 421 -10.13 -0.11 30.22
C PHE A 421 -10.98 0.76 29.30
N LYS A 422 -10.37 1.79 28.70
CA LYS A 422 -11.07 2.74 27.83
C LYS A 422 -10.31 3.02 26.54
N GLU A 423 -11.00 2.95 25.40
CA GLU A 423 -10.52 3.45 24.11
C GLU A 423 -10.94 4.91 23.96
N VAL A 424 -9.95 5.80 23.89
CA VAL A 424 -10.16 7.25 23.73
C VAL A 424 -10.38 7.55 22.26
N SER A 425 -11.42 8.33 21.95
CA SER A 425 -11.68 8.79 20.58
C SER A 425 -10.92 10.06 20.21
N GLU A 426 -10.75 10.31 18.91
CA GLU A 426 -10.11 11.55 18.41
C GLU A 426 -10.86 12.80 18.91
N ASN A 427 -12.19 12.78 18.91
CA ASN A 427 -13.01 13.89 19.41
C ASN A 427 -12.80 14.16 20.91
N GLU A 428 -12.58 13.13 21.73
CA GLU A 428 -12.27 13.30 23.16
C GLU A 428 -10.89 13.95 23.37
N LEU A 429 -9.91 13.64 22.51
CA LEU A 429 -8.61 14.30 22.53
C LEU A 429 -8.71 15.76 22.05
N GLU A 430 -9.42 16.03 20.95
CA GLU A 430 -9.51 17.37 20.36
C GLU A 430 -10.27 18.37 21.24
N SER A 431 -11.40 17.94 21.80
CA SER A 431 -12.24 18.81 22.61
C SER A 431 -11.63 19.11 23.97
N GLY A 432 -10.74 18.25 24.49
CA GLY A 432 -10.33 18.29 25.89
C GLY A 432 -11.51 18.21 26.87
N GLN A 433 -12.71 17.90 26.37
CA GLN A 433 -13.95 17.81 27.11
C GLN A 433 -14.41 16.36 27.07
N VAL A 434 -14.24 15.66 28.18
CA VAL A 434 -15.27 14.69 28.55
C VAL A 434 -16.52 15.52 28.80
N ARG A 435 -17.59 15.28 28.01
CA ARG A 435 -18.83 16.08 28.01
C ARG A 435 -19.20 16.59 29.41
N ASN A 436 -19.22 17.92 29.56
CA ASN A 436 -19.89 18.72 30.58
C ASN A 436 -20.63 17.95 31.69
N THR A 437 -20.02 17.87 32.87
CA THR A 437 -20.66 18.30 34.13
C THR A 437 -19.59 19.07 34.93
N GLY A 438 -20.00 20.16 35.57
CA GLY A 438 -19.10 21.22 36.07
C GLY A 438 -17.97 20.78 37.00
N MET A 439 -17.13 21.77 37.35
CA MET A 439 -16.05 21.70 38.36
C MET A 439 -16.46 20.84 39.56
N ALA A 440 -16.16 19.52 39.49
CA ALA A 440 -16.27 18.49 40.53
C ALA A 440 -16.33 17.05 39.96
N THR A 441 -16.62 16.81 38.67
CA THR A 441 -17.03 15.46 38.23
C THR A 441 -16.22 14.88 37.06
N LEU A 442 -15.00 14.39 37.35
CA LEU A 442 -14.44 13.20 36.68
C LEU A 442 -14.04 12.10 37.67
N PHE A 443 -14.20 12.37 38.97
CA PHE A 443 -14.06 11.41 40.07
C PHE A 443 -15.39 10.98 40.65
N GLU A 444 -16.53 11.39 40.06
CA GLU A 444 -17.76 10.75 40.48
C GLU A 444 -17.78 9.30 39.98
N PRO A 445 -18.12 8.34 40.84
CA PRO A 445 -18.10 6.90 40.57
C PRO A 445 -19.03 6.45 39.43
N TYR A 446 -19.63 7.36 38.65
CA TYR A 446 -20.61 7.04 37.62
C TYR A 446 -20.05 6.16 36.48
N GLU A 447 -18.79 6.30 36.05
CA GLU A 447 -18.19 5.38 35.07
C GLU A 447 -17.88 3.98 35.66
N PHE A 448 -17.63 3.87 36.97
CA PHE A 448 -17.50 2.56 37.64
C PHE A 448 -18.87 1.91 37.94
N TYR A 449 -19.93 2.72 38.06
CA TYR A 449 -21.29 2.24 38.34
C TYR A 449 -22.09 1.92 37.08
N ASP A 450 -21.77 2.52 35.93
CA ASP A 450 -22.29 2.09 34.65
C ASP A 450 -21.55 0.81 34.20
N ASN A 451 -21.86 -0.30 34.85
CA ASN A 451 -21.42 -1.65 34.50
C ASN A 451 -21.91 -2.11 33.10
N SER A 452 -22.56 -1.23 32.32
CA SER A 452 -22.83 -1.53 30.92
C SER A 452 -21.51 -1.49 30.15
N LYS A 453 -21.05 -2.67 29.73
CA LYS A 453 -19.95 -2.77 28.78
C LYS A 453 -20.36 -1.98 27.54
N SER A 454 -19.72 -0.83 27.33
CA SER A 454 -19.86 -0.09 26.09
C SER A 454 -18.83 -0.61 25.09
N ASN A 455 -18.99 -0.26 23.82
CA ASN A 455 -18.05 -0.61 22.77
C ASN A 455 -16.63 0.00 22.96
N ARG A 456 -16.46 0.92 23.92
CA ARG A 456 -15.22 1.69 24.16
C ARG A 456 -14.76 1.72 25.61
N THR A 457 -15.60 1.40 26.58
CA THR A 457 -15.26 1.44 28.01
C THR A 457 -15.78 0.21 28.72
N THR A 458 -14.94 -0.38 29.57
CA THR A 458 -15.32 -1.52 30.43
C THR A 458 -14.53 -1.49 31.74
N VAL A 459 -15.12 -2.01 32.81
CA VAL A 459 -14.46 -2.26 34.10
C VAL A 459 -14.31 -3.76 34.28
N ILE A 460 -13.08 -4.20 34.58
CA ILE A 460 -12.71 -5.62 34.65
C ILE A 460 -12.19 -5.96 36.03
N ASP A 461 -12.59 -7.13 36.54
CA ASP A 461 -12.05 -7.68 37.79
C ASP A 461 -10.59 -8.08 37.59
N LEU A 462 -9.77 -7.79 38.59
CA LEU A 462 -8.33 -8.02 38.57
C LEU A 462 -7.97 -9.49 38.34
N ASN A 463 -8.79 -10.46 38.75
CA ASN A 463 -8.58 -11.88 38.47
C ASN A 463 -8.71 -12.20 36.98
N GLU A 464 -9.61 -11.53 36.25
CA GLU A 464 -9.74 -11.73 34.80
C GLU A 464 -8.46 -11.30 34.07
N VAL A 465 -7.75 -10.29 34.59
CA VAL A 465 -6.44 -9.89 34.05
C VAL A 465 -5.36 -10.94 34.35
N PHE A 466 -5.40 -11.58 35.53
CA PHE A 466 -4.54 -12.74 35.83
C PHE A 466 -4.80 -13.92 34.90
N ASP A 467 -6.07 -14.23 34.64
CA ASP A 467 -6.51 -15.30 33.72
C ASP A 467 -6.20 -14.99 32.24
N ASN A 468 -5.88 -13.73 31.94
CA ASN A 468 -5.47 -13.22 30.63
C ASN A 468 -3.95 -12.95 30.55
N ASP A 469 -3.14 -13.71 31.28
CA ASP A 469 -1.67 -13.65 31.24
C ASP A 469 -1.09 -12.26 31.57
N LEU A 470 -1.75 -11.47 32.43
CA LEU A 470 -1.33 -10.10 32.75
C LEU A 470 -1.32 -9.14 31.54
N LEU A 471 -2.08 -9.44 30.48
CA LEU A 471 -2.18 -8.55 29.33
C LEU A 471 -3.08 -7.36 29.65
N LEU A 472 -2.63 -6.16 29.31
CA LEU A 472 -3.34 -4.92 29.62
C LEU A 472 -3.82 -4.19 28.34
N ASN A 473 -3.90 -4.88 27.21
CA ASN A 473 -4.39 -4.29 25.98
C ASN A 473 -5.90 -4.04 26.07
N VAL A 474 -6.34 -2.79 25.90
CA VAL A 474 -7.74 -2.39 26.03
C VAL A 474 -8.68 -3.20 25.12
N ASN A 475 -8.29 -3.46 23.86
CA ASN A 475 -9.14 -4.18 22.90
C ASN A 475 -9.47 -5.62 23.31
N ARG A 476 -8.68 -6.21 24.21
CA ARG A 476 -8.96 -7.55 24.77
C ARG A 476 -10.23 -7.58 25.62
N TYR A 477 -10.53 -6.47 26.30
CA TYR A 477 -11.59 -6.42 27.31
C TYR A 477 -12.88 -5.78 26.79
N LEU A 478 -12.80 -5.03 25.68
CA LEU A 478 -13.97 -4.39 25.08
C LEU A 478 -14.87 -5.40 24.37
N ASP A 479 -16.11 -5.51 24.85
CA ASP A 479 -17.17 -6.29 24.18
C ASP A 479 -17.72 -5.49 22.99
N ARG A 480 -17.09 -5.65 21.82
CA ARG A 480 -17.56 -5.01 20.56
C ARG A 480 -18.56 -5.85 19.78
N ILE A 481 -18.86 -7.07 20.24
CA ILE A 481 -19.68 -8.03 19.51
C ILE A 481 -20.62 -8.75 20.48
N GLU A 482 -21.91 -8.45 20.40
CA GLU A 482 -22.95 -9.26 21.02
C GLU A 482 -23.20 -10.48 20.12
N LEU A 483 -22.79 -11.66 20.58
CA LEU A 483 -23.05 -12.92 19.91
C LEU A 483 -24.19 -13.65 20.62
N GLY A 484 -25.13 -14.18 19.84
CA GLY A 484 -26.25 -14.96 20.36
C GLY A 484 -25.85 -16.28 21.03
N PRO A 485 -26.79 -16.99 21.69
CA PRO A 485 -26.53 -18.26 22.35
C PRO A 485 -26.08 -19.38 21.41
N GLU A 486 -26.29 -19.26 20.10
CA GLU A 486 -25.86 -20.20 19.07
C GLU A 486 -24.34 -20.18 18.79
N TYR A 487 -23.60 -19.23 19.38
CA TYR A 487 -22.16 -19.08 19.21
C TYR A 487 -21.40 -19.74 20.36
N GLN A 488 -20.56 -20.72 20.05
CA GLN A 488 -19.77 -21.47 21.04
C GLN A 488 -18.26 -21.26 20.83
N PRO A 489 -17.44 -21.29 21.90
CA PRO A 489 -15.99 -21.22 21.77
C PRO A 489 -15.42 -22.34 20.89
N ILE A 490 -14.40 -22.07 20.07
CA ILE A 490 -13.80 -23.08 19.18
C ILE A 490 -13.40 -24.34 19.96
N HIS A 491 -12.85 -24.21 21.16
CA HIS A 491 -12.43 -25.38 21.93
C HIS A 491 -13.56 -26.38 22.26
N THR A 492 -14.83 -25.98 22.22
CA THR A 492 -15.96 -26.89 22.50
C THR A 492 -16.28 -27.80 21.31
N VAL A 493 -15.87 -27.42 20.10
CA VAL A 493 -16.11 -28.18 18.87
C VAL A 493 -14.89 -28.96 18.39
N LEU A 494 -13.77 -28.91 19.12
CA LEU A 494 -12.55 -29.62 18.79
C LEU A 494 -12.41 -30.88 19.66
N ALA A 495 -12.03 -31.98 19.03
CA ALA A 495 -11.60 -33.19 19.73
C ALA A 495 -10.19 -33.01 20.34
N ASN A 496 -9.30 -32.30 19.65
CA ASN A 496 -7.95 -32.00 20.12
C ASN A 496 -7.31 -30.81 19.37
N HIS A 497 -6.15 -30.35 19.83
CA HIS A 497 -5.32 -29.38 19.13
C HIS A 497 -3.82 -29.63 19.42
N SER A 498 -2.93 -29.16 18.56
CA SER A 498 -1.48 -29.28 18.75
C SER A 498 -0.70 -28.14 18.10
N ILE A 499 0.51 -27.88 18.61
CA ILE A 499 1.44 -26.87 18.07
C ILE A 499 2.64 -27.61 17.47
N GLY A 500 3.11 -27.11 16.33
CA GLY A 500 4.24 -27.70 15.62
C GLY A 500 5.58 -27.45 16.30
N VAL A 501 6.65 -27.90 15.64
CA VAL A 501 8.02 -27.82 16.14
C VAL A 501 8.85 -26.83 15.33
N ALA A 502 9.75 -26.10 16.00
CA ALA A 502 10.74 -25.28 15.33
C ALA A 502 11.91 -26.16 14.90
N VAL A 503 12.11 -26.32 13.58
CA VAL A 503 13.22 -27.08 13.02
C VAL A 503 14.30 -26.14 12.47
N PRO A 504 15.56 -26.22 12.95
CA PRO A 504 16.66 -25.45 12.39
C PRO A 504 16.88 -25.75 10.91
N LYS A 505 17.19 -24.74 10.09
CA LYS A 505 17.39 -24.87 8.63
C LYS A 505 18.36 -25.99 8.21
N LYS A 506 19.38 -26.26 9.02
CA LYS A 506 20.37 -27.34 8.79
C LYS A 506 19.78 -28.76 8.79
N HIS A 507 18.56 -28.93 9.28
CA HIS A 507 17.85 -30.21 9.35
C HIS A 507 16.69 -30.30 8.34
N LEU A 508 16.56 -29.31 7.46
CA LEU A 508 15.58 -29.30 6.38
C LEU A 508 16.27 -29.73 5.07
N ASP A 509 15.62 -30.62 4.33
CA ASP A 509 16.05 -31.15 3.04
C ASP A 509 14.91 -31.01 2.02
N SER A 510 15.23 -31.02 0.73
CA SER A 510 14.26 -30.93 -0.37
C SER A 510 14.01 -32.24 -1.09
N LYS A 511 14.70 -33.33 -0.72
CA LYS A 511 14.62 -34.61 -1.45
C LYS A 511 14.15 -35.80 -0.62
N GLU A 512 14.55 -35.93 0.64
CA GLU A 512 14.24 -37.11 1.47
C GLU A 512 13.99 -36.77 2.94
N GLY A 513 13.07 -37.50 3.59
CA GLY A 513 12.80 -37.40 5.02
C GLY A 513 11.31 -37.39 5.37
N ILE A 514 10.98 -36.91 6.56
CA ILE A 514 9.58 -36.73 7.01
C ILE A 514 9.03 -35.42 6.42
N PRO A 515 7.86 -35.41 5.74
CA PRO A 515 7.27 -34.18 5.21
C PRO A 515 7.10 -33.12 6.29
N TYR A 516 7.45 -31.86 6.01
CA TYR A 516 7.39 -30.75 6.96
C TYR A 516 6.64 -29.55 6.41
N ILE A 517 5.51 -29.25 7.03
CA ILE A 517 4.59 -28.19 6.62
C ILE A 517 4.99 -26.84 7.23
N THR A 518 5.08 -25.82 6.38
CA THR A 518 5.36 -24.43 6.73
C THR A 518 4.21 -23.51 6.33
N ILE A 519 4.23 -22.24 6.77
CA ILE A 519 3.16 -21.26 6.44
C ILE A 519 3.05 -21.02 4.92
N LYS A 520 4.10 -21.34 4.16
CA LYS A 520 4.09 -21.21 2.69
C LYS A 520 3.23 -22.28 2.03
N ASP A 521 3.14 -23.45 2.64
CA ASP A 521 2.36 -24.58 2.16
C ASP A 521 0.87 -24.43 2.50
N LEU A 522 0.54 -23.55 3.45
CA LEU A 522 -0.85 -23.22 3.80
C LEU A 522 -1.51 -22.37 2.71
N SER A 523 -2.78 -22.70 2.45
CA SER A 523 -3.57 -22.02 1.42
C SER A 523 -3.78 -20.55 1.75
N SER A 524 -3.54 -19.70 0.74
CA SER A 524 -3.90 -18.29 0.78
C SER A 524 -5.30 -17.99 0.25
N SER A 525 -6.00 -19.01 -0.27
CA SER A 525 -7.32 -18.91 -0.89
C SER A 525 -8.39 -19.49 0.02
N ASP A 526 -9.54 -18.84 0.07
CA ASP A 526 -10.73 -19.32 0.80
C ASP A 526 -11.45 -20.45 0.02
N GLU A 527 -10.97 -20.78 -1.18
CA GLU A 527 -11.56 -21.73 -2.13
C GLU A 527 -10.72 -23.01 -2.30
N ASP A 528 -9.40 -22.93 -2.11
CA ASP A 528 -8.47 -24.05 -2.31
C ASP A 528 -7.77 -24.38 -0.99
N PHE A 529 -8.53 -24.87 -0.03
CA PHE A 529 -8.05 -25.11 1.34
C PHE A 529 -7.52 -26.54 1.56
N LEU A 530 -7.46 -27.39 0.53
CA LEU A 530 -6.94 -28.74 0.66
C LEU A 530 -5.41 -28.76 0.50
N LEU A 531 -4.72 -29.46 1.39
CA LEU A 531 -3.28 -29.71 1.29
C LEU A 531 -3.00 -31.20 1.08
N PRO A 532 -2.81 -31.64 -0.18
CA PRO A 532 -2.33 -32.99 -0.48
C PRO A 532 -0.90 -33.18 0.06
N GLN A 533 -0.55 -34.40 0.47
CA GLN A 533 0.81 -34.69 0.94
C GLN A 533 1.87 -34.48 -0.16
N GLU A 534 1.50 -34.69 -1.43
CA GLU A 534 2.38 -34.62 -2.60
C GLU A 534 2.87 -33.19 -2.91
N SER A 535 2.16 -32.15 -2.45
CA SER A 535 2.57 -30.76 -2.67
C SER A 535 3.63 -30.27 -1.67
N ILE A 536 3.92 -31.05 -0.63
CA ILE A 536 4.92 -30.70 0.39
C ILE A 536 6.32 -30.95 -0.17
N THR A 537 7.09 -29.88 -0.33
CA THR A 537 8.44 -29.92 -0.91
C THR A 537 9.58 -29.90 0.11
N THR A 538 9.26 -29.74 1.40
CA THR A 538 10.23 -29.63 2.49
C THR A 538 10.16 -30.87 3.38
N PHE A 539 11.32 -31.45 3.69
CA PHE A 539 11.46 -32.68 4.48
C PHE A 539 12.43 -32.50 5.66
N ILE A 540 12.25 -33.27 6.72
CA ILE A 540 13.16 -33.32 7.87
C ILE A 540 14.02 -34.57 7.77
N ASN A 541 15.34 -34.38 7.71
CA ASN A 541 16.31 -35.46 7.55
C ASN A 541 16.77 -36.11 8.88
N LYS A 542 16.41 -35.55 10.03
CA LYS A 542 16.84 -36.03 11.36
C LYS A 542 15.65 -36.38 12.27
N MET A 543 15.32 -37.68 12.32
CA MET A 543 14.19 -38.22 13.11
C MET A 543 14.27 -37.98 14.62
N SER A 544 15.48 -37.85 15.20
CA SER A 544 15.63 -37.69 16.66
C SER A 544 15.06 -36.36 17.22
N ILE A 545 14.66 -35.43 16.36
CA ILE A 545 14.12 -34.12 16.74
C ILE A 545 12.59 -34.16 16.85
N ILE A 546 11.93 -35.13 16.21
CA ILE A 546 10.46 -35.18 16.09
C ILE A 546 9.88 -36.16 17.11
N LYS A 547 9.09 -35.63 18.04
CA LYS A 547 8.26 -36.43 18.96
C LYS A 547 6.89 -36.70 18.32
N PRO A 548 6.17 -37.77 18.72
CA PRO A 548 4.89 -38.15 18.11
C PRO A 548 3.83 -37.04 18.05
N HIS A 549 3.80 -36.14 19.04
CA HIS A 549 2.84 -35.02 19.09
C HIS A 549 3.14 -33.85 18.15
N TYR A 550 4.27 -33.88 17.42
CA TYR A 550 4.57 -32.94 16.35
C TYR A 550 4.16 -33.45 14.97
N ILE A 551 3.56 -34.64 14.91
CA ILE A 551 3.08 -35.24 13.67
C ILE A 551 1.57 -34.99 13.58
N VAL A 552 1.16 -34.30 12.52
CA VAL A 552 -0.23 -34.13 12.15
C VAL A 552 -0.67 -35.30 11.26
N ARG A 553 -1.93 -35.72 11.41
CA ARG A 553 -2.59 -36.75 10.58
C ARG A 553 -3.66 -36.12 9.68
N GLY A 554 -4.05 -36.84 8.64
CA GLY A 554 -5.14 -36.44 7.75
C GLY A 554 -6.42 -36.11 8.51
N GLY A 555 -7.15 -35.10 8.04
CA GLY A 555 -8.37 -34.58 8.68
C GLY A 555 -8.13 -33.40 9.65
N ALA A 556 -6.88 -33.04 9.93
CA ALA A 556 -6.57 -31.86 10.74
C ALA A 556 -6.67 -30.56 9.92
N ILE A 557 -7.18 -29.50 10.56
CA ILE A 557 -7.19 -28.14 10.01
C ILE A 557 -5.97 -27.39 10.53
N LEU A 558 -5.14 -26.91 9.61
CA LEU A 558 -3.92 -26.17 9.87
C LEU A 558 -4.19 -24.67 9.71
N ILE A 559 -3.80 -23.88 10.72
CA ILE A 559 -3.90 -22.41 10.68
C ILE A 559 -2.55 -21.77 10.99
N ALA A 560 -2.26 -20.66 10.31
CA ALA A 560 -1.11 -19.82 10.58
C ALA A 560 -1.30 -19.06 11.90
N LYS A 561 -0.37 -19.26 12.83
CA LYS A 561 -0.28 -18.53 14.10
C LYS A 561 0.25 -17.10 13.92
N VAL A 562 1.01 -16.90 12.84
CA VAL A 562 1.76 -15.67 12.56
C VAL A 562 1.44 -15.17 11.16
N GLY A 563 1.21 -13.87 11.03
CA GLY A 563 0.89 -13.22 9.76
C GLY A 563 -0.49 -12.55 9.75
N THR A 564 -0.81 -11.87 8.65
CA THR A 564 -2.05 -11.08 8.53
C THR A 564 -3.29 -11.97 8.34
N LYS A 565 -3.16 -13.16 7.74
CA LYS A 565 -4.25 -14.12 7.49
C LYS A 565 -4.03 -15.44 8.22
N LEU A 566 -5.12 -16.10 8.62
CA LEU A 566 -5.09 -17.42 9.27
C LEU A 566 -4.78 -18.58 8.33
N LYS A 567 -5.03 -18.44 7.02
CA LYS A 567 -4.77 -19.49 6.02
C LYS A 567 -5.30 -20.89 6.42
N PRO A 568 -6.59 -21.03 6.80
CA PRO A 568 -7.12 -22.32 7.21
C PRO A 568 -7.03 -23.34 6.08
N THR A 569 -6.38 -24.47 6.36
CA THR A 569 -6.02 -25.48 5.36
C THR A 569 -6.28 -26.87 5.92
N LEU A 570 -7.12 -27.67 5.27
CA LEU A 570 -7.39 -29.07 5.62
C LEU A 570 -6.27 -29.98 5.08
N PHE A 571 -5.60 -30.71 5.96
CA PHE A 571 -4.55 -31.64 5.55
C PHE A 571 -5.13 -32.96 5.07
N ALA A 572 -4.92 -33.30 3.80
CA ALA A 572 -5.40 -34.50 3.14
C ALA A 572 -4.30 -35.59 2.99
N GLY A 573 -3.25 -35.52 3.81
CA GLY A 573 -2.15 -36.49 3.81
C GLY A 573 -2.24 -37.55 4.90
N SER A 574 -1.36 -38.54 4.83
CA SER A 574 -1.27 -39.62 5.83
C SER A 574 -0.65 -39.14 7.15
N SER A 575 0.54 -38.54 7.08
CA SER A 575 1.21 -37.94 8.23
C SER A 575 2.30 -36.95 7.80
N ALA A 576 2.45 -35.85 8.54
CA ALA A 576 3.51 -34.87 8.32
C ALA A 576 3.90 -34.20 9.63
N ALA A 577 5.13 -33.71 9.73
CA ALA A 577 5.51 -32.75 10.76
C ALA A 577 5.10 -31.34 10.33
N PHE A 578 4.97 -30.41 11.26
CA PHE A 578 4.57 -29.04 10.95
C PHE A 578 5.28 -28.01 11.84
N SER A 579 5.36 -26.78 11.33
CA SER A 579 6.10 -25.69 11.97
C SER A 579 5.46 -25.19 13.26
N SER A 580 6.28 -24.73 14.21
CA SER A 580 5.82 -24.04 15.44
C SER A 580 4.99 -22.77 15.21
N ASN A 581 4.99 -22.24 13.98
CA ASN A 581 4.15 -21.11 13.58
C ASN A 581 2.79 -21.54 13.03
N ILE A 582 2.44 -22.82 13.14
CA ILE A 582 1.17 -23.40 12.70
C ILE A 582 0.50 -24.07 13.91
N ILE A 583 -0.82 -23.92 14.00
CA ILE A 583 -1.68 -24.66 14.93
C ILE A 583 -2.44 -25.70 14.12
N ALA A 584 -2.46 -26.95 14.60
CA ALA A 584 -3.29 -28.01 14.05
C ALA A 584 -4.51 -28.21 14.96
N LEU A 585 -5.70 -28.13 14.38
CA LEU A 585 -6.99 -28.33 15.03
C LEU A 585 -7.56 -29.66 14.54
N TYR A 586 -8.11 -30.45 15.46
CA TYR A 586 -8.79 -31.70 15.16
C TYR A 586 -10.28 -31.51 15.46
N PRO A 587 -11.12 -31.26 14.45
CA PRO A 587 -12.55 -31.09 14.64
C PRO A 587 -13.19 -32.33 15.26
N ASN A 588 -14.20 -32.15 16.10
CA ASN A 588 -15.06 -33.25 16.52
C ASN A 588 -16.13 -33.47 15.45
N GLU A 589 -16.02 -34.59 14.72
CA GLU A 589 -16.91 -34.93 13.60
C GLU A 589 -18.39 -35.09 14.03
N ASP A 590 -18.65 -35.36 15.32
CA ASP A 590 -20.02 -35.43 15.86
C ASP A 590 -20.67 -34.05 16.02
N LEU A 591 -19.88 -32.97 16.01
CA LEU A 591 -20.33 -31.60 16.32
C LEU A 591 -20.17 -30.64 15.14
N VAL A 592 -19.10 -30.79 14.34
CA VAL A 592 -18.78 -29.84 13.27
C VAL A 592 -18.13 -30.50 12.07
N ILE A 593 -18.57 -30.09 10.88
CA ILE A 593 -17.97 -30.50 9.60
C ILE A 593 -16.72 -29.66 9.36
N SER A 594 -15.61 -30.30 8.98
CA SER A 594 -14.30 -29.64 8.79
C SER A 594 -14.36 -28.48 7.80
N GLU A 595 -15.03 -28.68 6.67
CA GLU A 595 -15.25 -27.68 5.62
C GLU A 595 -16.07 -26.50 6.14
N TYR A 596 -17.10 -26.77 6.94
CA TYR A 596 -17.92 -25.72 7.57
C TYR A 596 -17.10 -24.90 8.56
N LEU A 597 -16.26 -25.53 9.38
CA LEU A 597 -15.40 -24.83 10.33
C LEU A 597 -14.42 -23.87 9.61
N ILE A 598 -13.89 -24.29 8.45
CA ILE A 598 -13.03 -23.44 7.61
C ILE A 598 -13.80 -22.22 7.08
N THR A 599 -15.08 -22.37 6.69
CA THR A 599 -15.88 -21.21 6.25
C THR A 599 -16.14 -20.24 7.40
N GLN A 600 -16.41 -20.73 8.62
CA GLN A 600 -16.62 -19.88 9.79
C GLN A 600 -15.40 -19.00 10.12
N PHE A 601 -14.18 -19.49 9.91
CA PHE A 601 -12.96 -18.67 10.12
C PHE A 601 -12.84 -17.48 9.15
N ASN A 602 -13.62 -17.49 8.06
CA ASN A 602 -13.66 -16.43 7.07
C ASN A 602 -14.84 -15.46 7.24
N GLU A 603 -15.78 -15.77 8.13
CA GLU A 603 -16.94 -14.92 8.38
C GLU A 603 -16.55 -13.57 9.02
N PRO A 604 -17.28 -12.48 8.71
CA PRO A 604 -16.97 -11.14 9.22
C PRO A 604 -16.94 -11.09 10.76
N TYR A 605 -17.88 -11.76 11.42
CA TYR A 605 -17.97 -11.79 12.88
C TYR A 605 -16.73 -12.46 13.51
N PHE A 606 -16.19 -13.50 12.86
CA PHE A 606 -15.00 -14.20 13.34
C PHE A 606 -13.75 -13.35 13.11
N ARG A 607 -13.61 -12.73 11.94
CA ARG A 607 -12.51 -11.81 11.63
C ARG A 607 -12.48 -10.62 12.58
N GLN A 608 -13.63 -10.10 12.98
CA GLN A 608 -13.73 -9.02 13.96
C GLN A 608 -13.25 -9.46 15.35
N GLN A 609 -13.72 -10.60 15.86
CA GLN A 609 -13.22 -11.16 17.12
C GLN A 609 -11.70 -11.40 17.10
N LEU A 610 -11.22 -11.99 16.00
CA LEU A 610 -9.81 -12.26 15.79
C LEU A 610 -8.96 -10.98 15.79
N ASN A 611 -9.47 -9.88 15.22
CA ASN A 611 -8.78 -8.59 15.23
C ASN A 611 -8.73 -7.95 16.63
N GLN A 612 -9.70 -8.20 17.51
CA GLN A 612 -9.66 -7.70 18.90
C GLN A 612 -8.54 -8.34 19.71
N ILE A 613 -8.26 -9.63 19.49
CA ILE A 613 -7.18 -10.34 20.20
C ILE A 613 -5.79 -10.11 19.58
N ARG A 614 -5.74 -9.57 18.36
CA ARG A 614 -4.50 -9.28 17.62
C ARG A 614 -3.97 -7.88 17.95
N GLY A 615 -3.12 -7.79 18.98
CA GLY A 615 -2.43 -6.55 19.35
C GLY A 615 -1.50 -6.00 18.25
N GLY A 616 -1.43 -4.67 18.13
CA GLY A 616 -0.77 -3.92 17.05
C GLY A 616 0.76 -3.93 17.06
N ALA A 617 1.37 -5.06 16.76
CA ALA A 617 2.78 -5.14 16.37
C ALA A 617 2.93 -5.35 14.85
N VAL A 618 4.09 -4.95 14.28
CA VAL A 618 4.46 -5.16 12.86
C VAL A 618 4.34 -6.63 12.43
N GLN A 619 4.40 -7.57 13.37
CA GLN A 619 4.12 -8.99 13.15
C GLN A 619 2.97 -9.45 14.05
N VAL A 620 1.80 -9.67 13.44
CA VAL A 620 0.59 -10.14 14.10
C VAL A 620 0.77 -11.61 14.53
N PHE A 621 0.63 -11.88 15.83
CA PHE A 621 0.73 -13.21 16.44
C PHE A 621 -0.55 -13.52 17.21
N VAL A 622 -1.12 -14.70 16.97
CA VAL A 622 -2.31 -15.17 17.69
C VAL A 622 -1.87 -16.20 18.74
N ARG A 623 -2.21 -15.97 20.01
CA ARG A 623 -1.99 -17.00 21.05
C ARG A 623 -3.03 -18.11 20.87
N LEU A 624 -2.62 -19.34 21.11
CA LEU A 624 -3.49 -20.51 20.94
C LEU A 624 -4.72 -20.43 21.85
N GLU A 625 -4.53 -20.09 23.13
CA GLU A 625 -5.63 -20.03 24.10
C GLU A 625 -6.66 -18.95 23.72
N ASP A 626 -6.19 -17.78 23.27
CA ASP A 626 -7.07 -16.71 22.78
C ASP A 626 -7.85 -17.16 21.54
N PHE A 627 -7.18 -17.83 20.60
CA PHE A 627 -7.82 -18.38 19.41
C PHE A 627 -8.91 -19.38 19.80
N LEU A 628 -8.62 -20.28 20.73
CA LEU A 628 -9.54 -21.32 21.18
C LEU A 628 -10.79 -20.76 21.89
N ARG A 629 -10.70 -19.58 22.52
CA ARG A 629 -11.82 -18.88 23.16
C ARG A 629 -12.71 -18.13 22.17
N LEU A 630 -12.26 -17.88 20.93
CA LEU A 630 -13.08 -17.24 19.90
C LEU A 630 -14.35 -18.06 19.67
N LYS A 631 -15.48 -17.38 19.45
CA LYS A 631 -16.76 -18.06 19.27
C LYS A 631 -17.09 -18.21 17.79
N ILE A 632 -17.66 -19.35 17.44
CA ILE A 632 -18.17 -19.68 16.10
C ILE A 632 -19.63 -20.09 16.19
N LYS A 633 -20.39 -19.89 15.11
CA LYS A 633 -21.75 -20.41 15.00
C LYS A 633 -21.71 -21.93 14.88
N VAL A 634 -22.46 -22.65 15.72
CA VAL A 634 -22.50 -24.12 15.71
C VAL A 634 -23.95 -24.60 15.59
N PRO A 635 -24.52 -24.61 14.37
CA PRO A 635 -25.84 -25.18 14.13
C PRO A 635 -25.75 -26.71 14.02
N THR A 636 -26.89 -27.39 13.94
CA THR A 636 -26.96 -28.85 13.74
C THR A 636 -26.24 -29.29 12.45
N LEU A 637 -25.66 -30.50 12.42
CA LEU A 637 -24.93 -31.04 11.25
C LEU A 637 -25.72 -30.93 9.93
N GLU A 638 -27.01 -31.27 9.92
CA GLU A 638 -27.86 -31.16 8.71
C GLU A 638 -27.95 -29.71 8.18
N SER A 639 -27.93 -28.73 9.07
CA SER A 639 -27.94 -27.31 8.71
C SER A 639 -26.60 -26.87 8.16
N GLN A 640 -25.48 -27.40 8.69
CA GLN A 640 -24.14 -27.13 8.18
C GLN A 640 -23.98 -27.62 6.74
N GLU A 641 -24.49 -28.82 6.42
CA GLU A 641 -24.46 -29.39 5.06
C GLU A 641 -25.25 -28.53 4.06
N LYS A 642 -26.45 -28.07 4.43
CA LYS A 642 -27.28 -27.20 3.58
C LYS A 642 -26.58 -25.88 3.26
N GLU A 643 -25.94 -25.28 4.26
CA GLU A 643 -25.19 -24.02 4.10
C GLU A 643 -23.98 -24.20 3.19
N LEU A 644 -23.21 -25.28 3.36
CA LEU A 644 -22.10 -25.64 2.48
C LEU A 644 -22.56 -25.82 1.02
N LEU A 645 -23.65 -26.58 0.79
CA LEU A 645 -24.22 -26.79 -0.55
C LEU A 645 -24.60 -25.46 -1.24
N GLN A 646 -25.14 -24.50 -0.49
CA GLN A 646 -25.49 -23.19 -1.02
C GLN A 646 -24.23 -22.38 -1.39
N ILE A 647 -23.21 -22.39 -0.52
CA ILE A 647 -21.93 -21.72 -0.76
C ILE A 647 -21.24 -22.29 -2.02
N PHE A 648 -21.20 -23.62 -2.17
CA PHE A 648 -20.61 -24.27 -3.35
C PHE A 648 -21.34 -23.88 -4.65
N ARG A 649 -22.68 -23.84 -4.65
CA ARG A 649 -23.49 -23.42 -5.81
C ARG A 649 -23.23 -21.98 -6.22
N LEU A 650 -23.12 -21.06 -5.26
CA LEU A 650 -22.82 -19.66 -5.54
C LEU A 650 -21.40 -19.48 -6.12
N ARG A 651 -20.42 -20.24 -5.61
CA ARG A 651 -19.03 -20.20 -6.09
C ARG A 651 -18.87 -20.69 -7.52
N GLU A 652 -19.54 -21.78 -7.91
CA GLU A 652 -19.53 -22.25 -9.31
C GLU A 652 -20.04 -21.18 -10.28
N HIS A 653 -21.01 -20.38 -9.84
CA HIS A 653 -21.57 -19.30 -10.65
C HIS A 653 -20.60 -18.12 -10.81
N SER A 654 -19.89 -17.74 -9.74
CA SER A 654 -18.89 -16.65 -9.76
C SER A 654 -17.60 -17.00 -10.52
N ILE A 655 -17.14 -18.25 -10.46
CA ILE A 655 -15.95 -18.70 -11.23
C ILE A 655 -16.23 -18.65 -12.73
N LYS A 656 -17.47 -18.96 -13.15
CA LYS A 656 -17.90 -18.85 -14.55
C LYS A 656 -17.94 -17.40 -15.04
N SER A 657 -18.33 -16.44 -14.20
CA SER A 657 -18.38 -15.02 -14.59
C SER A 657 -16.99 -14.37 -14.64
N ILE A 658 -16.12 -14.63 -13.65
CA ILE A 658 -14.78 -14.02 -13.56
C ILE A 658 -13.85 -14.49 -14.69
N LYS A 659 -13.94 -15.76 -15.09
CA LYS A 659 -13.18 -16.27 -16.25
C LYS A 659 -13.61 -15.63 -17.57
N GLY A 660 -14.90 -15.30 -17.72
CA GLY A 660 -15.44 -14.64 -18.91
C GLY A 660 -14.95 -13.20 -19.07
N GLU A 661 -14.90 -12.43 -17.98
CA GLU A 661 -14.51 -11.00 -18.02
C GLU A 661 -13.01 -10.80 -18.27
N ARG A 662 -12.14 -11.60 -17.63
CA ARG A 662 -10.68 -11.49 -17.81
C ARG A 662 -10.21 -11.79 -19.24
N GLU A 663 -10.81 -12.77 -19.90
CA GLU A 663 -10.47 -13.09 -21.30
C GLU A 663 -10.92 -12.00 -22.28
N GLN A 664 -11.96 -11.23 -21.92
CA GLN A 664 -12.53 -10.18 -22.76
C GLN A 664 -11.74 -8.87 -22.66
N ASP A 665 -11.24 -8.53 -21.47
CA ASP A 665 -10.40 -7.34 -21.23
C ASP A 665 -9.02 -7.48 -21.86
N GLU A 666 -8.39 -8.66 -21.77
CA GLU A 666 -7.07 -8.91 -22.33
C GLU A 666 -7.08 -8.86 -23.88
N LYS A 667 -8.12 -9.42 -24.51
CA LYS A 667 -8.33 -9.32 -25.98
C LYS A 667 -8.65 -7.90 -26.41
N SER A 668 -9.38 -7.12 -25.61
CA SER A 668 -9.71 -5.73 -25.92
C SER A 668 -8.49 -4.81 -25.85
N ALA A 669 -7.66 -4.97 -24.82
CA ALA A 669 -6.40 -4.24 -24.68
C ALA A 669 -5.42 -4.55 -25.84
N GLN A 670 -5.31 -5.82 -26.24
CA GLN A 670 -4.51 -6.22 -27.39
C GLN A 670 -5.04 -5.60 -28.71
N ARG A 671 -6.36 -5.62 -28.95
CA ARG A 671 -6.97 -5.00 -30.16
C ARG A 671 -6.67 -3.50 -30.25
N VAL A 672 -6.77 -2.77 -29.14
CA VAL A 672 -6.49 -1.32 -29.10
C VAL A 672 -5.02 -1.02 -29.38
N LEU A 673 -4.11 -1.76 -28.74
CA LEU A 673 -2.66 -1.58 -28.93
C LEU A 673 -2.22 -1.88 -30.37
N PHE A 674 -2.74 -2.97 -30.96
CA PHE A 674 -2.43 -3.31 -32.36
C PHE A 674 -3.05 -2.32 -33.36
N SER A 675 -4.25 -1.78 -33.08
CA SER A 675 -4.84 -0.73 -33.93
C SER A 675 -3.99 0.55 -33.94
N ALA A 676 -3.37 0.90 -32.81
CA ALA A 676 -2.46 2.04 -32.74
C ALA A 676 -1.16 1.78 -33.52
N ILE A 677 -0.56 0.59 -33.38
CA ILE A 677 0.63 0.18 -34.15
C ILE A 677 0.34 0.20 -35.66
N LYS A 678 -0.86 -0.23 -36.08
CA LYS A 678 -1.28 -0.21 -37.49
C LYS A 678 -1.31 1.21 -38.07
N HIS A 679 -1.84 2.17 -37.32
CA HIS A 679 -1.94 3.55 -37.78
C HIS A 679 -0.54 4.14 -38.02
N GLU A 680 0.38 3.92 -37.08
CA GLU A 680 1.79 4.31 -37.19
C GLU A 680 2.49 3.65 -38.40
N PHE A 681 2.35 2.34 -38.56
CA PHE A 681 2.99 1.63 -39.67
C PHE A 681 2.41 1.97 -41.04
N SER A 682 1.09 2.17 -41.14
CA SER A 682 0.44 2.57 -42.40
C SER A 682 0.91 3.95 -42.83
N ASN A 683 1.09 4.87 -41.87
CA ASN A 683 1.64 6.20 -42.12
C ASN A 683 3.10 6.11 -42.60
N LEU A 684 3.92 5.31 -41.93
CA LEU A 684 5.31 5.07 -42.34
C LEU A 684 5.40 4.47 -43.74
N HIS A 685 4.55 3.49 -44.07
CA HIS A 685 4.50 2.90 -45.41
C HIS A 685 4.16 3.95 -46.47
N VAL A 686 3.13 4.79 -46.24
CA VAL A 686 2.75 5.86 -47.18
C VAL A 686 3.89 6.85 -47.39
N VAL A 687 4.58 7.25 -46.32
CA VAL A 687 5.72 8.17 -46.39
C VAL A 687 6.89 7.55 -47.16
N LEU A 688 7.23 6.28 -46.89
CA LEU A 688 8.32 5.58 -47.56
C LEU A 688 8.02 5.33 -49.05
N SER A 689 6.80 4.89 -49.38
CA SER A 689 6.35 4.74 -50.78
C SER A 689 6.36 6.07 -51.52
N GLY A 690 5.93 7.16 -50.86
CA GLY A 690 6.01 8.52 -51.39
C GLY A 690 7.45 8.93 -51.68
N GLY A 691 8.37 8.70 -50.74
CA GLY A 691 9.79 8.98 -50.90
C GLY A 691 10.43 8.22 -52.06
N ILE A 692 10.13 6.92 -52.20
CA ILE A 692 10.59 6.11 -53.35
C ILE A 692 10.04 6.68 -54.67
N THR A 693 8.79 7.11 -54.70
CA THR A 693 8.17 7.74 -55.87
C THR A 693 8.85 9.07 -56.23
N SER A 694 9.19 9.89 -55.23
CA SER A 694 9.94 11.13 -55.45
C SER A 694 11.35 10.87 -56.00
N ILE A 695 12.05 9.85 -55.48
CA ILE A 695 13.35 9.42 -55.99
C ILE A 695 13.23 8.98 -57.46
N LYS A 696 12.18 8.23 -57.79
CA LYS A 696 11.88 7.78 -59.16
C LYS A 696 11.66 8.96 -60.11
N LEU A 697 10.84 9.94 -59.72
CA LEU A 697 10.62 11.16 -60.50
C LEU A 697 11.90 11.98 -60.72
N TYR A 698 12.75 12.07 -59.69
CA TYR A 698 14.04 12.75 -59.78
C TYR A 698 15.00 12.04 -60.74
N LEU A 699 15.09 10.71 -60.64
CA LEU A 699 15.91 9.88 -61.53
C LEU A 699 15.40 9.92 -62.97
N ASP A 700 14.09 9.86 -63.20
CA ASP A 700 13.47 10.03 -64.52
C ASP A 700 13.81 11.40 -65.13
N GLY A 701 13.81 12.46 -64.32
CA GLY A 701 14.23 13.80 -64.73
C GLY A 701 15.72 13.85 -65.11
N LYS A 702 16.58 13.20 -64.31
CA LYS A 702 18.03 13.11 -64.57
C LYS A 702 18.37 12.25 -65.79
N ALA A 703 17.64 11.16 -66.02
CA ALA A 703 17.76 10.31 -67.21
C ALA A 703 17.45 11.10 -68.50
N LYS A 704 16.39 11.92 -68.49
CA LYS A 704 16.05 12.80 -69.62
C LYS A 704 17.09 13.88 -69.89
N SER A 705 17.85 14.30 -68.88
CA SER A 705 18.97 15.26 -69.01
C SER A 705 20.33 14.62 -69.31
N GLY A 706 20.40 13.29 -69.53
CA GLY A 706 21.61 12.56 -69.89
C GLY A 706 22.59 12.27 -68.73
N GLY A 707 22.13 12.31 -67.48
CA GLY A 707 23.00 12.19 -66.30
C GLY A 707 23.13 10.78 -65.70
N ILE A 708 22.01 10.11 -65.45
CA ILE A 708 21.93 8.78 -64.79
C ILE A 708 20.75 8.02 -65.40
N ALA A 709 20.96 6.78 -65.85
CA ALA A 709 19.93 5.92 -66.44
C ALA A 709 19.48 4.80 -65.48
N TRP A 710 18.29 4.24 -65.70
CA TRP A 710 17.70 3.20 -64.83
C TRP A 710 18.50 1.90 -64.79
N ASP A 711 19.20 1.62 -65.89
CA ASP A 711 20.07 0.50 -66.17
C ASP A 711 21.53 0.73 -65.73
N ASP A 712 21.86 1.93 -65.22
CA ASP A 712 23.19 2.19 -64.67
C ASP A 712 23.45 1.31 -63.44
N LYS A 713 24.64 0.70 -63.44
CA LYS A 713 25.11 -0.16 -62.34
C LYS A 713 25.65 0.70 -61.21
N ILE A 714 25.23 0.39 -59.98
CA ILE A 714 25.73 1.07 -58.78
C ILE A 714 27.10 0.46 -58.42
N VAL A 715 28.16 1.23 -58.62
CA VAL A 715 29.53 0.82 -58.26
C VAL A 715 29.67 0.90 -56.73
N ASN A 716 30.24 -0.15 -56.11
CA ASN A 716 30.37 -0.42 -54.67
C ASN A 716 29.27 -1.23 -53.99
N LEU A 717 28.38 -1.89 -54.74
CA LEU A 717 27.55 -2.98 -54.20
C LEU A 717 28.12 -4.34 -54.66
N PRO A 718 28.20 -5.36 -53.78
CA PRO A 718 28.82 -6.65 -54.08
C PRO A 718 28.22 -7.38 -55.30
N ASP A 719 26.97 -7.06 -55.67
CA ASP A 719 26.23 -7.77 -56.72
C ASP A 719 26.08 -6.98 -58.04
N SER A 720 26.66 -5.78 -58.17
CA SER A 720 26.57 -4.96 -59.41
C SER A 720 25.13 -4.75 -59.95
N ARG A 721 24.16 -4.50 -59.06
CA ARG A 721 22.74 -4.30 -59.41
C ARG A 721 22.51 -2.95 -60.08
N THR A 722 21.49 -2.89 -60.93
CA THR A 722 21.03 -1.62 -61.53
C THR A 722 20.16 -0.84 -60.53
N ILE A 723 20.07 0.48 -60.73
CA ILE A 723 19.21 1.35 -59.93
C ILE A 723 17.75 0.85 -59.94
N GLN A 724 17.26 0.40 -61.10
CA GLN A 724 15.92 -0.19 -61.24
C GLN A 724 15.71 -1.42 -60.35
N GLN A 725 16.69 -2.34 -60.31
CA GLN A 725 16.60 -3.56 -59.52
C GLN A 725 16.59 -3.27 -58.01
N LEU A 726 17.35 -2.27 -57.56
CA LEU A 726 17.40 -1.88 -56.16
C LEU A 726 16.08 -1.26 -55.68
N ILE A 727 15.51 -0.35 -56.48
CA ILE A 727 14.22 0.29 -56.17
C ILE A 727 13.09 -0.73 -56.18
N PHE A 728 13.05 -1.60 -57.20
CA PHE A 728 12.05 -2.67 -57.28
C PHE A 728 12.11 -3.61 -56.07
N GLN A 729 13.30 -3.91 -55.57
CA GLN A 729 13.46 -4.74 -54.37
C GLN A 729 12.90 -4.04 -53.11
N GLN A 730 13.08 -2.73 -52.96
CA GLN A 730 12.52 -1.96 -51.84
C GLN A 730 10.98 -1.89 -51.92
N GLU A 731 10.42 -1.74 -53.12
CA GLU A 731 8.97 -1.82 -53.35
C GLU A 731 8.42 -3.20 -52.94
N LEU A 732 9.14 -4.28 -53.27
CA LEU A 732 8.74 -5.63 -52.90
C LEU A 732 8.71 -5.83 -51.37
N VAL A 733 9.71 -5.30 -50.66
CA VAL A 733 9.77 -5.37 -49.18
C VAL A 733 8.63 -4.57 -48.55
N LEU A 734 8.31 -3.39 -49.08
CA LEU A 734 7.18 -2.58 -48.60
C LEU A 734 5.84 -3.27 -48.83
N GLN A 735 5.65 -3.90 -50.00
CA GLN A 735 4.45 -4.70 -50.28
C GLN A 735 4.34 -5.91 -49.36
N GLU A 736 5.46 -6.60 -49.07
CA GLU A 736 5.47 -7.71 -48.12
C GLU A 736 5.12 -7.25 -46.70
N MET A 737 5.61 -6.09 -46.25
CA MET A 737 5.22 -5.50 -44.97
C MET A 737 3.72 -5.17 -44.92
N GLY A 738 3.16 -4.62 -46.00
CA GLY A 738 1.72 -4.34 -46.10
C GLY A 738 0.86 -5.60 -45.96
N SER A 739 1.19 -6.66 -46.72
CA SER A 739 0.49 -7.94 -46.63
C SER A 739 0.57 -8.57 -45.23
N LEU A 740 1.72 -8.44 -44.58
CA LEU A 740 1.95 -8.93 -43.21
C LEU A 740 1.01 -8.25 -42.20
N PHE A 741 0.80 -6.94 -42.35
CA PHE A 741 -0.12 -6.18 -41.50
C PHE A 741 -1.59 -6.55 -41.76
N ASP A 742 -1.96 -6.80 -43.02
CA ASP A 742 -3.31 -7.26 -43.37
C ASP A 742 -3.61 -8.66 -42.80
N ASP A 743 -2.61 -9.54 -42.75
CA ASP A 743 -2.72 -10.87 -42.15
C ASP A 743 -2.86 -10.79 -40.61
N VAL A 744 -2.10 -9.90 -39.95
CA VAL A 744 -2.23 -9.63 -38.51
C VAL A 744 -3.58 -8.97 -38.19
N GLN A 745 -4.08 -8.07 -39.03
CA GLN A 745 -5.42 -7.49 -38.88
C GLN A 745 -6.51 -8.55 -39.01
N ALA A 746 -6.34 -9.50 -39.95
CA ALA A 746 -7.27 -10.61 -40.11
C ALA A 746 -7.42 -11.41 -38.82
N LEU A 747 -6.31 -11.67 -38.12
CA LEU A 747 -6.28 -12.39 -36.84
C LEU A 747 -6.94 -11.59 -35.71
N LEU A 748 -6.71 -10.28 -35.64
CA LEU A 748 -7.26 -9.43 -34.57
C LEU A 748 -8.76 -9.14 -34.73
N ALA A 749 -9.26 -9.16 -35.97
CA ALA A 749 -10.67 -9.00 -36.30
C ALA A 749 -11.50 -10.29 -36.09
N LEU A 750 -10.88 -11.39 -35.67
CA LEU A 750 -11.57 -12.64 -35.33
C LEU A 750 -12.40 -12.44 -34.05
N ASP A 751 -13.66 -12.05 -34.22
CA ASP A 751 -14.70 -12.06 -33.20
C ASP A 751 -15.81 -13.03 -33.61
N ARG A 752 -16.11 -14.03 -32.76
CA ARG A 752 -17.10 -15.08 -33.08
C ARG A 752 -18.49 -14.48 -33.29
N SER A 753 -18.75 -13.31 -32.73
CA SER A 753 -20.04 -12.61 -32.82
C SER A 753 -20.31 -11.90 -34.16
N GLN A 754 -19.30 -11.74 -35.03
CA GLN A 754 -19.42 -10.99 -36.29
C GLN A 754 -19.31 -11.82 -37.57
N LEU A 755 -19.12 -13.15 -37.44
CA LEU A 755 -18.99 -14.04 -38.61
C LEU A 755 -20.25 -14.05 -39.47
N ARG A 756 -20.08 -13.81 -40.77
CA ARG A 756 -21.15 -14.00 -41.76
C ARG A 756 -20.93 -15.33 -42.45
N LYS A 757 -21.22 -16.43 -41.74
CA LYS A 757 -21.16 -17.77 -42.32
C LYS A 757 -22.28 -17.92 -43.35
N GLU A 758 -21.90 -18.20 -44.59
CA GLU A 758 -22.83 -18.45 -45.70
C GLU A 758 -22.72 -19.90 -46.15
N ARG A 759 -23.79 -20.46 -46.73
CA ARG A 759 -23.76 -21.77 -47.37
C ARG A 759 -22.94 -21.69 -48.67
N VAL A 760 -21.85 -22.44 -48.74
CA VAL A 760 -20.93 -22.43 -49.89
C VAL A 760 -20.70 -23.84 -50.40
N VAL A 761 -20.85 -24.03 -51.71
CA VAL A 761 -20.38 -25.25 -52.38
C VAL A 761 -18.85 -25.21 -52.42
N LEU A 762 -18.20 -26.04 -51.61
CA LEU A 762 -16.77 -25.90 -51.31
C LEU A 762 -15.90 -26.06 -52.56
N ARG A 763 -16.24 -27.01 -53.44
CA ARG A 763 -15.49 -27.26 -54.68
C ARG A 763 -15.49 -26.05 -55.62
N SER A 764 -16.67 -25.45 -55.88
CA SER A 764 -16.75 -24.29 -56.77
C SER A 764 -16.03 -23.09 -56.18
N PHE A 765 -16.15 -22.88 -54.86
CA PHE A 765 -15.43 -21.83 -54.16
C PHE A 765 -13.92 -21.96 -54.27
N ILE A 766 -13.36 -23.16 -54.09
CA ILE A 766 -11.92 -23.41 -54.26
C ILE A 766 -11.50 -23.12 -55.70
N GLN A 767 -12.29 -23.59 -56.68
CA GLN A 767 -12.01 -23.32 -58.10
C GLN A 767 -12.00 -21.81 -58.39
N ASP A 768 -12.95 -21.05 -57.85
CA ASP A 768 -13.00 -19.59 -58.00
C ASP A 768 -11.74 -18.91 -57.42
N GLN A 769 -11.26 -19.37 -56.26
CA GLN A 769 -10.03 -18.83 -55.65
C GLN A 769 -8.77 -19.18 -56.45
N VAL A 770 -8.70 -20.40 -56.99
CA VAL A 770 -7.60 -20.81 -57.88
C VAL A 770 -7.62 -19.98 -59.17
N ASP A 771 -8.81 -19.75 -59.74
CA ASP A 771 -9.00 -18.96 -60.95
C ASP A 771 -8.56 -17.50 -60.77
N LEU A 772 -8.87 -16.90 -59.62
CA LEU A 772 -8.39 -15.55 -59.23
C LEU A 772 -6.87 -15.45 -59.16
N MET A 773 -6.17 -16.56 -58.89
CA MET A 773 -4.71 -16.63 -58.76
C MET A 773 -3.97 -17.14 -60.02
N LYS A 774 -4.68 -17.45 -61.11
CA LYS A 774 -4.09 -17.97 -62.37
C LYS A 774 -2.87 -17.18 -62.85
N GLY A 775 -2.88 -15.86 -62.69
CA GLY A 775 -1.76 -15.00 -63.10
C GLY A 775 -0.47 -15.17 -62.30
N GLN A 776 -0.58 -15.59 -61.02
CA GLN A 776 0.55 -15.82 -60.10
C GLN A 776 1.01 -17.29 -60.08
N LEU A 777 0.16 -18.20 -60.56
CA LEU A 777 0.41 -19.65 -60.65
C LEU A 777 0.98 -20.06 -62.01
N ARG A 778 1.77 -19.20 -62.66
CA ARG A 778 2.41 -19.52 -63.95
C ARG A 778 3.30 -20.76 -63.78
N ASP A 779 3.15 -21.73 -64.69
CA ASP A 779 3.87 -23.01 -64.68
C ASP A 779 3.55 -23.93 -63.48
N VAL A 780 2.40 -23.72 -62.82
CA VAL A 780 1.86 -24.61 -61.77
C VAL A 780 0.50 -25.13 -62.21
N GLU A 781 0.36 -26.44 -62.32
CA GLU A 781 -0.89 -27.10 -62.64
C GLU A 781 -1.66 -27.41 -61.33
N VAL A 782 -2.88 -26.87 -61.23
CA VAL A 782 -3.73 -27.02 -60.05
C VAL A 782 -4.94 -27.87 -60.39
N THR A 783 -5.16 -28.96 -59.64
CA THR A 783 -6.31 -29.86 -59.80
C THR A 783 -7.26 -29.74 -58.62
N VAL A 784 -8.56 -29.64 -58.88
CA VAL A 784 -9.63 -29.66 -57.86
C VAL A 784 -10.54 -30.85 -58.12
N GLY A 785 -10.31 -31.94 -57.37
CA GLY A 785 -10.98 -33.24 -57.49
C GLY A 785 -12.13 -33.46 -56.51
N LEU A 786 -12.88 -34.53 -56.76
CA LEU A 786 -13.90 -35.11 -55.89
C LEU A 786 -13.70 -36.64 -55.88
N THR A 787 -13.51 -37.22 -54.69
CA THR A 787 -13.34 -38.67 -54.56
C THR A 787 -14.67 -39.43 -54.75
N GLU A 788 -14.69 -40.52 -55.53
CA GLU A 788 -15.88 -41.26 -56.02
C GLU A 788 -16.92 -41.71 -54.97
N LYS A 789 -16.60 -41.73 -53.67
CA LYS A 789 -17.55 -42.08 -52.61
C LYS A 789 -18.69 -41.06 -52.45
N SER A 790 -18.59 -39.85 -53.00
CA SER A 790 -19.56 -38.76 -52.82
C SER A 790 -20.47 -38.56 -54.04
N ARG A 791 -21.56 -39.35 -54.15
CA ARG A 791 -22.67 -39.08 -55.10
C ARG A 791 -23.56 -37.88 -54.71
N LYS A 792 -22.97 -36.78 -54.26
CA LYS A 792 -23.66 -35.49 -54.08
C LYS A 792 -22.76 -34.40 -54.66
N ASP A 793 -23.08 -33.91 -55.86
CA ASP A 793 -22.41 -32.78 -56.56
C ASP A 793 -22.47 -31.42 -55.82
N ARG A 794 -22.79 -31.42 -54.52
CA ARG A 794 -23.05 -30.23 -53.71
C ARG A 794 -22.60 -30.48 -52.27
N LEU A 795 -21.29 -30.63 -52.04
CA LEU A 795 -20.72 -30.57 -50.69
C LEU A 795 -20.73 -29.11 -50.22
N VAL A 796 -21.71 -28.81 -49.36
CA VAL A 796 -21.98 -27.47 -48.84
C VAL A 796 -21.43 -27.34 -47.43
N VAL A 797 -20.68 -26.26 -47.18
CA VAL A 797 -20.17 -25.90 -45.86
C VAL A 797 -20.61 -24.48 -45.50
N ASN A 798 -20.72 -24.20 -44.19
CA ASN A 798 -21.02 -22.86 -43.69
C ASN A 798 -19.72 -22.12 -43.37
N ILE A 799 -19.28 -21.26 -44.29
CA ILE A 799 -18.02 -20.51 -44.16
C ILE A 799 -18.21 -19.02 -44.40
N ASP A 800 -17.41 -18.20 -43.73
CA ASP A 800 -17.21 -16.80 -44.06
C ASP A 800 -16.30 -16.73 -45.30
N LYS A 801 -16.88 -16.41 -46.47
CA LYS A 801 -16.17 -16.48 -47.76
C LYS A 801 -14.89 -15.64 -47.78
N PRO A 802 -14.88 -14.34 -47.38
CA PRO A 802 -13.66 -13.54 -47.36
C PRO A 802 -12.56 -14.12 -46.46
N LEU A 803 -12.94 -14.62 -45.28
CA LEU A 803 -11.97 -15.15 -44.33
C LEU A 803 -11.40 -16.50 -44.78
N PHE A 804 -12.26 -17.41 -45.26
CA PHE A 804 -11.84 -18.72 -45.73
C PHE A 804 -11.07 -18.66 -47.06
N ALA A 805 -11.30 -17.64 -47.89
CA ALA A 805 -10.47 -17.38 -49.09
C ALA A 805 -8.99 -17.19 -48.74
N LYS A 806 -8.70 -16.63 -47.56
CA LYS A 806 -7.31 -16.46 -47.07
C LYS A 806 -6.63 -17.79 -46.81
N VAL A 807 -7.36 -18.84 -46.42
CA VAL A 807 -6.80 -20.19 -46.23
C VAL A 807 -6.25 -20.73 -47.54
N ILE A 808 -7.08 -20.68 -48.59
CA ILE A 808 -6.71 -21.16 -49.94
C ILE A 808 -5.55 -20.34 -50.50
N LYS A 809 -5.64 -19.01 -50.41
CA LYS A 809 -4.60 -18.09 -50.90
C LYS A 809 -3.25 -18.32 -50.20
N ASN A 810 -3.24 -18.48 -48.88
CA ASN A 810 -2.01 -18.70 -48.11
C ASN A 810 -1.35 -20.03 -48.48
N PHE A 811 -2.13 -21.10 -48.64
CA PHE A 811 -1.59 -22.39 -49.07
C PHE A 811 -0.99 -22.33 -50.49
N LEU A 812 -1.70 -21.72 -51.44
CA LEU A 812 -1.20 -21.54 -52.81
C LEU A 812 0.09 -20.71 -52.82
N THR A 813 0.12 -19.59 -52.09
CA THR A 813 1.29 -18.70 -52.01
C THR A 813 2.48 -19.39 -51.35
N ASN A 814 2.27 -20.13 -50.26
CA ASN A 814 3.33 -20.88 -49.60
C ASN A 814 3.87 -22.01 -50.48
N SER A 815 3.00 -22.68 -51.25
CA SER A 815 3.41 -23.71 -52.21
C SER A 815 4.33 -23.13 -53.28
N VAL A 816 4.01 -21.96 -53.83
CA VAL A 816 4.85 -21.27 -54.83
C VAL A 816 6.15 -20.74 -54.21
N LYS A 817 6.07 -20.03 -53.07
CA LYS A 817 7.22 -19.35 -52.46
C LYS A 817 8.20 -20.31 -51.79
N HIS A 818 7.72 -21.40 -51.19
CA HIS A 818 8.51 -22.29 -50.35
C HIS A 818 8.50 -23.74 -50.85
N GLY A 819 7.34 -24.24 -51.28
CA GLY A 819 7.21 -25.61 -51.80
C GLY A 819 8.01 -25.83 -53.10
N PHE A 820 7.99 -24.89 -54.03
CA PHE A 820 8.68 -25.00 -55.32
C PHE A 820 10.00 -24.20 -55.41
N ALA A 821 10.52 -23.73 -54.27
CA ALA A 821 11.77 -22.99 -54.25
C ALA A 821 12.98 -23.91 -54.48
N ASN A 822 13.90 -23.49 -55.37
CA ASN A 822 15.20 -24.12 -55.66
C ASN A 822 15.19 -25.52 -56.33
N THR A 823 14.12 -25.92 -57.01
CA THR A 823 14.02 -27.26 -57.65
C THR A 823 13.50 -27.20 -59.09
N THR A 824 14.16 -27.95 -59.99
CA THR A 824 13.70 -28.23 -61.36
C THR A 824 12.81 -29.47 -61.36
N PHE A 825 11.54 -29.29 -60.98
CA PHE A 825 10.52 -30.33 -61.16
C PHE A 825 10.00 -30.30 -62.61
N ASP A 826 9.85 -31.46 -63.25
CA ASP A 826 9.31 -31.55 -64.62
C ASP A 826 7.85 -31.06 -64.72
N GLN A 827 7.08 -31.17 -63.62
CA GLN A 827 5.73 -30.61 -63.48
C GLN A 827 5.48 -30.17 -62.01
N ARG A 828 5.07 -28.92 -61.80
CA ARG A 828 4.67 -28.39 -60.48
C ARG A 828 3.16 -28.57 -60.30
N LEU A 829 2.76 -29.34 -59.30
CA LEU A 829 1.38 -29.77 -59.11
C LEU A 829 0.88 -29.40 -57.71
N ILE A 830 -0.31 -28.79 -57.67
CA ILE A 830 -1.09 -28.59 -56.45
C ILE A 830 -2.42 -29.30 -56.62
N ALA A 831 -2.84 -30.06 -55.61
CA ALA A 831 -4.10 -30.78 -55.64
C ALA A 831 -4.98 -30.43 -54.44
N PHE A 832 -6.25 -30.18 -54.73
CA PHE A 832 -7.33 -30.08 -53.76
C PHE A 832 -8.27 -31.25 -53.98
N ASP A 833 -8.61 -31.98 -52.92
CA ASP A 833 -9.64 -33.01 -52.95
C ASP A 833 -10.70 -32.72 -51.89
N VAL A 834 -11.97 -32.78 -52.29
CA VAL A 834 -13.09 -32.60 -51.38
C VAL A 834 -13.85 -33.91 -51.24
N SER A 835 -13.99 -34.38 -50.01
CA SER A 835 -14.69 -35.62 -49.68
C SER A 835 -15.55 -35.45 -48.43
N VAL A 836 -16.30 -36.49 -48.08
CA VAL A 836 -17.04 -36.58 -46.84
C VAL A 836 -16.30 -37.58 -45.95
N SER A 837 -16.18 -37.24 -44.67
CA SER A 837 -15.65 -38.12 -43.62
C SER A 837 -16.42 -39.44 -43.51
N GLU A 838 -15.79 -40.46 -42.95
CA GLU A 838 -16.38 -41.81 -42.85
C GLU A 838 -17.64 -41.88 -41.99
N ASP A 839 -17.80 -40.94 -41.04
CA ASP A 839 -18.99 -40.81 -40.19
C ASP A 839 -20.09 -39.95 -40.84
N GLU A 840 -19.85 -39.40 -42.04
CA GLU A 840 -20.72 -38.47 -42.76
C GLU A 840 -21.06 -37.16 -42.01
N LEU A 841 -20.35 -36.84 -40.93
CA LEU A 841 -20.62 -35.66 -40.10
C LEU A 841 -19.79 -34.43 -40.50
N SER A 842 -18.75 -34.62 -41.30
CA SER A 842 -17.86 -33.54 -41.74
C SER A 842 -17.44 -33.63 -43.20
N VAL A 843 -17.23 -32.48 -43.83
CA VAL A 843 -16.60 -32.34 -45.15
C VAL A 843 -15.09 -32.26 -44.95
N GLU A 844 -14.36 -33.13 -45.63
CA GLU A 844 -12.90 -33.13 -45.62
C GLU A 844 -12.37 -32.42 -46.88
N LEU A 845 -11.54 -31.40 -46.67
CA LEU A 845 -10.76 -30.73 -47.70
C LEU A 845 -9.29 -31.14 -47.54
N THR A 846 -8.79 -31.91 -48.50
CA THR A 846 -7.37 -32.28 -48.57
C THR A 846 -6.64 -31.36 -49.53
N MET A 847 -5.50 -30.81 -49.09
CA MET A 847 -4.70 -29.83 -49.81
C MET A 847 -3.25 -30.33 -49.90
N MET A 848 -2.72 -30.53 -51.10
CA MET A 848 -1.40 -31.15 -51.30
C MET A 848 -0.58 -30.43 -52.36
N ASN A 849 0.74 -30.39 -52.20
CA ASN A 849 1.68 -29.98 -53.25
C ASN A 849 2.77 -31.03 -53.43
N ASN A 850 3.31 -31.17 -54.64
CA ASN A 850 4.40 -32.11 -54.96
C ASN A 850 5.81 -31.51 -54.79
N GLY A 851 5.93 -30.40 -54.05
CA GLY A 851 7.17 -29.68 -53.84
C GLY A 851 8.05 -30.27 -52.73
N ASN A 852 8.90 -29.43 -52.16
CA ASN A 852 9.77 -29.80 -51.05
C ASN A 852 8.95 -30.12 -49.78
N LYS A 853 9.41 -31.12 -49.02
CA LYS A 853 8.94 -31.40 -47.65
C LYS A 853 9.29 -30.25 -46.70
N PHE A 854 8.77 -30.28 -45.48
CA PHE A 854 9.26 -29.39 -44.43
C PHE A 854 10.77 -29.58 -44.22
N PRO A 855 11.53 -28.50 -43.96
CA PRO A 855 12.96 -28.59 -43.67
C PRO A 855 13.27 -29.48 -42.45
N ASP A 856 14.45 -30.10 -42.43
CA ASP A 856 14.89 -30.92 -41.30
C ASP A 856 14.82 -30.13 -39.98
N GLY A 857 14.07 -30.66 -39.01
CA GLY A 857 13.84 -30.02 -37.71
C GLY A 857 12.68 -29.03 -37.65
N PHE A 858 11.91 -28.82 -38.74
CA PHE A 858 10.67 -28.05 -38.73
C PHE A 858 9.45 -28.98 -38.68
N THR A 859 8.65 -28.87 -37.63
CA THR A 859 7.47 -29.72 -37.43
C THR A 859 6.17 -29.04 -37.89
N PHE A 860 5.08 -29.81 -38.02
CA PHE A 860 3.75 -29.24 -38.27
C PHE A 860 3.31 -28.32 -37.13
N GLU A 861 3.64 -28.68 -35.89
CA GLU A 861 3.41 -27.85 -34.71
C GLU A 861 4.13 -26.50 -34.84
N ASP A 862 5.34 -26.48 -35.38
CA ASP A 862 6.06 -25.23 -35.68
C ASP A 862 5.39 -24.44 -36.80
N PHE A 863 4.88 -25.11 -37.83
CA PHE A 863 4.17 -24.46 -38.95
C PHE A 863 2.88 -23.74 -38.51
N ILE A 864 2.13 -24.34 -37.58
CA ILE A 864 0.90 -23.74 -37.05
C ILE A 864 1.14 -22.83 -35.84
N SER A 865 2.39 -22.61 -35.43
CA SER A 865 2.76 -21.74 -34.31
C SER A 865 3.09 -20.32 -34.78
N PHE A 866 2.64 -19.33 -34.01
CA PHE A 866 2.84 -17.93 -34.38
C PHE A 866 4.31 -17.53 -34.37
N GLY A 867 4.82 -17.07 -35.52
CA GLY A 867 6.14 -16.43 -35.62
C GLY A 867 7.33 -17.38 -35.69
N VAL A 868 7.12 -18.70 -35.76
CA VAL A 868 8.19 -19.69 -35.86
C VAL A 868 8.72 -19.78 -37.31
N LYS A 869 10.05 -19.84 -37.48
CA LYS A 869 10.74 -19.85 -38.80
C LYS A 869 11.95 -20.78 -38.79
N THR A 870 12.41 -21.19 -39.99
CA THR A 870 13.63 -22.01 -40.17
C THR A 870 14.57 -21.49 -41.23
N GLY A 871 15.88 -21.52 -40.94
CA GLY A 871 16.95 -21.20 -41.89
C GLY A 871 16.90 -19.78 -42.47
N SER A 872 17.59 -19.56 -43.59
CA SER A 872 17.64 -18.29 -44.34
C SER A 872 16.34 -17.97 -45.12
N ASN A 873 15.17 -18.43 -44.65
CA ASN A 873 13.88 -18.15 -45.25
C ASN A 873 13.38 -16.73 -44.93
N LYS A 874 12.96 -16.00 -45.97
CA LYS A 874 12.49 -14.61 -45.90
C LYS A 874 11.01 -14.44 -45.48
N GLY A 875 10.30 -15.52 -45.14
CA GLY A 875 8.88 -15.49 -44.79
C GLY A 875 8.60 -14.95 -43.38
N ALA A 876 7.36 -14.56 -43.11
CA ALA A 876 6.95 -13.97 -41.83
C ALA A 876 6.65 -14.98 -40.70
N GLY A 877 6.44 -16.26 -41.01
CA GLY A 877 6.11 -17.30 -40.02
C GLY A 877 4.66 -17.23 -39.50
N ILE A 878 3.75 -16.57 -40.23
CA ILE A 878 2.36 -16.33 -39.80
C ILE A 878 1.35 -17.16 -40.60
N GLY A 879 1.69 -17.57 -41.82
CA GLY A 879 0.73 -18.17 -42.76
C GLY A 879 0.10 -19.49 -42.27
N GLY A 880 0.87 -20.40 -41.69
CA GLY A 880 0.35 -21.67 -41.17
C GLY A 880 -0.50 -21.49 -39.91
N PHE A 881 -0.09 -20.59 -39.00
CA PHE A 881 -0.88 -20.18 -37.85
C PHE A 881 -2.23 -19.57 -38.25
N LEU A 882 -2.25 -18.68 -39.26
CA LEU A 882 -3.49 -18.07 -39.77
C LEU A 882 -4.46 -19.12 -40.34
N ILE A 883 -3.95 -20.10 -41.09
CA ILE A 883 -4.78 -21.20 -41.61
C ILE A 883 -5.44 -21.97 -40.45
N ASN A 884 -4.66 -22.34 -39.44
CA ASN A 884 -5.14 -23.06 -38.28
C ASN A 884 -6.24 -22.30 -37.51
N GLU A 885 -6.00 -21.01 -37.24
CA GLU A 885 -6.96 -20.19 -36.49
C GLU A 885 -8.25 -19.95 -37.27
N VAL A 886 -8.18 -19.68 -38.58
CA VAL A 886 -9.37 -19.53 -39.43
C VAL A 886 -10.19 -20.83 -39.48
N VAL A 887 -9.53 -21.99 -39.57
CA VAL A 887 -10.21 -23.30 -39.59
C VAL A 887 -10.91 -23.58 -38.26
N LYS A 888 -10.24 -23.34 -37.12
CA LYS A 888 -10.87 -23.44 -35.78
C LYS A 888 -12.04 -22.50 -35.61
N PHE A 889 -11.97 -21.30 -36.21
CA PHE A 889 -13.05 -20.31 -36.17
C PHE A 889 -14.31 -20.74 -36.93
N HIS A 890 -14.16 -21.68 -37.86
CA HIS A 890 -15.24 -22.34 -38.59
C HIS A 890 -15.65 -23.68 -37.97
N ASP A 891 -15.25 -23.93 -36.72
CA ASP A 891 -15.52 -25.17 -35.97
C ASP A 891 -14.92 -26.40 -36.65
N GLY A 892 -13.81 -26.22 -37.39
CA GLY A 892 -13.09 -27.27 -38.08
C GLY A 892 -11.76 -27.66 -37.45
N THR A 893 -11.16 -28.75 -37.94
CA THR A 893 -9.81 -29.21 -37.55
C THR A 893 -8.83 -29.09 -38.71
N PHE A 894 -7.55 -28.83 -38.40
CA PHE A 894 -6.46 -28.72 -39.38
C PHE A 894 -5.32 -29.67 -38.98
N GLU A 895 -4.98 -30.60 -39.87
CA GLU A 895 -4.07 -31.72 -39.59
C GLU A 895 -3.05 -31.89 -40.73
N GLU A 896 -1.83 -32.31 -40.41
CA GLU A 896 -0.84 -32.73 -41.41
C GLU A 896 -1.12 -34.16 -41.93
N LEU A 897 -0.99 -34.34 -43.24
CA LEU A 897 -1.01 -35.67 -43.86
C LEU A 897 0.42 -36.21 -43.96
N LYS A 898 0.68 -37.29 -43.22
CA LYS A 898 1.95 -38.02 -43.31
C LYS A 898 1.87 -39.07 -44.40
N PHE A 899 2.72 -38.93 -45.41
CA PHE A 899 2.81 -39.89 -46.52
C PHE A 899 4.01 -40.82 -46.32
N PRO A 900 3.86 -42.14 -46.54
CA PRO A 900 4.99 -43.05 -46.63
C PRO A 900 5.99 -42.60 -47.71
N GLU A 901 7.29 -42.85 -47.51
CA GLU A 901 8.30 -42.54 -48.52
C GLU A 901 8.00 -43.26 -49.84
N GLY A 902 7.92 -42.48 -50.94
CA GLY A 902 7.62 -43.01 -52.28
C GLY A 902 6.14 -43.27 -52.57
N ALA A 903 5.22 -42.86 -51.69
CA ALA A 903 3.78 -43.00 -51.94
C ALA A 903 3.37 -42.20 -53.21
N THR A 904 2.84 -42.92 -54.20
CA THR A 904 2.26 -42.32 -55.41
C THR A 904 0.75 -42.33 -55.29
N LEU A 905 0.15 -41.15 -55.20
CA LEU A 905 -1.28 -40.95 -55.19
C LEU A 905 -1.78 -40.83 -56.64
N TYR A 906 -2.97 -41.36 -56.91
CA TYR A 906 -3.62 -41.22 -58.21
C TYR A 906 -4.81 -40.29 -58.04
N ILE A 907 -4.67 -39.06 -58.54
CA ILE A 907 -5.72 -38.05 -58.42
C ILE A 907 -6.59 -38.09 -59.68
N ALA A 908 -7.90 -38.28 -59.50
CA ALA A 908 -8.86 -38.26 -60.59
C ALA A 908 -8.98 -36.83 -61.14
N THR A 909 -8.58 -36.63 -62.40
CA THR A 909 -8.78 -35.36 -63.10
C THR A 909 -10.08 -35.40 -63.88
N HIS A 910 -10.98 -34.44 -63.64
CA HIS A 910 -12.06 -34.13 -64.57
C HIS A 910 -11.65 -32.94 -65.41
N SER A 911 -11.13 -33.20 -66.62
CA SER A 911 -10.95 -32.14 -67.62
C SER A 911 -12.32 -31.74 -68.17
N VAL A 912 -12.75 -30.51 -67.93
CA VAL A 912 -13.88 -29.93 -68.67
C VAL A 912 -13.35 -29.51 -70.04
N SER A 913 -13.38 -30.41 -71.03
CA SER A 913 -13.30 -30.04 -72.44
C SER A 913 -14.69 -30.12 -73.06
N THR A 914 -15.15 -29.00 -73.61
CA THR A 914 -16.38 -28.90 -74.39
C THR A 914 -16.33 -29.80 -75.62
N GLY A 915 -16.98 -30.97 -75.58
CA GLY A 915 -17.13 -31.84 -76.73
C GLY A 915 -17.60 -33.24 -76.35
N LYS A 916 -18.63 -33.75 -77.01
CA LYS A 916 -19.21 -35.08 -76.79
C LYS A 916 -18.17 -36.16 -77.14
N GLU A 917 -17.57 -36.79 -76.14
CA GLU A 917 -17.07 -38.18 -76.16
C GLU A 917 -16.69 -38.59 -74.73
N ALA A 918 -16.69 -39.90 -74.46
CA ALA A 918 -16.77 -40.52 -73.13
C ALA A 918 -15.78 -39.99 -72.07
N ASN A 919 -16.30 -39.79 -70.84
CA ASN A 919 -15.52 -39.43 -69.64
C ASN A 919 -14.47 -40.52 -69.32
N ALA A 920 -13.24 -40.34 -69.82
CA ALA A 920 -12.08 -41.06 -69.31
C ALA A 920 -11.54 -40.32 -68.09
N VAL A 921 -11.65 -40.92 -66.91
CA VAL A 921 -10.95 -40.46 -65.70
C VAL A 921 -9.46 -40.69 -65.93
N LEU A 922 -8.72 -39.63 -66.26
CA LEU A 922 -7.26 -39.70 -66.31
C LEU A 922 -6.75 -39.57 -64.87
N SER A 923 -6.23 -40.68 -64.34
CA SER A 923 -5.54 -40.70 -63.05
C SER A 923 -4.09 -40.25 -63.23
N LYS A 924 -3.72 -39.09 -62.68
CA LYS A 924 -2.33 -38.59 -62.74
C LYS A 924 -1.58 -39.03 -61.50
N ALA A 925 -0.38 -39.59 -61.68
CA ALA A 925 0.50 -39.95 -60.59
C ALA A 925 1.02 -38.68 -59.88
N PHE A 926 0.78 -38.58 -58.58
CA PHE A 926 1.12 -37.43 -57.73
C PHE A 926 1.91 -37.91 -56.52
N ILE A 927 3.15 -37.46 -56.39
CA ILE A 927 3.98 -37.76 -55.22
C ILE A 927 3.93 -36.53 -54.30
N PRO A 928 3.26 -36.60 -53.14
CA PRO A 928 3.10 -35.45 -52.26
C PRO A 928 4.41 -35.10 -51.54
N GLY A 929 4.76 -33.83 -51.57
CA GLY A 929 5.80 -33.24 -50.73
C GLY A 929 5.24 -32.87 -49.35
N VAL A 930 4.21 -32.02 -49.34
CA VAL A 930 3.47 -31.67 -48.12
C VAL A 930 1.98 -31.75 -48.40
N GLY A 931 1.22 -32.26 -47.43
CA GLY A 931 -0.23 -32.33 -47.50
C GLY A 931 -0.87 -31.99 -46.17
N PHE A 932 -2.05 -31.39 -46.25
CA PHE A 932 -2.87 -31.05 -45.10
C PHE A 932 -4.30 -31.50 -45.31
N LYS A 933 -5.00 -31.76 -44.21
CA LYS A 933 -6.42 -32.06 -44.18
C LYS A 933 -7.14 -31.04 -43.30
N ILE A 934 -8.22 -30.48 -43.83
CA ILE A 934 -9.17 -29.64 -43.09
C ILE A 934 -10.48 -30.41 -42.98
N ARG A 935 -11.02 -30.55 -41.76
CA ARG A 935 -12.38 -31.06 -41.54
C ARG A 935 -13.31 -29.93 -41.16
N LEU A 936 -14.45 -29.80 -41.83
CA LEU A 936 -15.48 -28.80 -41.53
C LEU A 936 -16.82 -29.48 -41.24
N PRO A 937 -17.65 -28.97 -40.34
CA PRO A 937 -18.97 -29.53 -40.07
C PRO A 937 -19.82 -29.61 -41.35
N TYR A 938 -20.36 -30.80 -41.64
CA TYR A 938 -21.25 -31.01 -42.78
C TYR A 938 -22.66 -30.51 -42.41
N ASN A 939 -23.24 -29.67 -43.26
CA ASN A 939 -24.60 -29.17 -43.07
C ASN A 939 -25.45 -29.59 -44.28
N ASP A 940 -26.28 -30.62 -44.10
CA ASP A 940 -27.16 -31.23 -45.11
C ASP A 940 -28.11 -30.21 -45.78
#